data_AF-A0A4Q1D648-F1
#
_entry.id   AF-A0A4Q1D648-F1
#
_cell.length_a   1.000
_cell.length_b   1.000
_cell.length_c   1.000
_cell.angle_alpha   90.00
_cell.angle_beta   90.00
_cell.angle_gamma   90.00
#
_symmetry.space_group_name_H-M   'P 1'
#
loop_
_entity.id
_entity.type
_entity.pdbx_description
1 polymer ?
#
loop_
_entity_poly.entity_id
_entity_poly.type
_entity_poly.pdbx_seq_one_letter_code
_entity_poly.pdbx_strand_id
1 'polypeptide(L)'
;MRKSLPLLALLLSVITATAQTTPKWLRYPAISPDGKTIVFGYKGDLYRVDAGGGAAVPLTLHEAHDMMPVWSRDGKYIAFASDRYGNFDVFVMPATGGTPVRVTYNSAADYPYDFSVDNKYVIYGSGRPAPATSVRFSSPRLFQNLYQVPVTGGRSVLVSAAGMENAHYNSKGTQLVFQDRKGYEDPWRKHHTSSVTRDIWIMDVAGNTYRKISGFEGEDREPLFSADDQYIYYLSEKDGTQNIYKAPVTARIAEQQLTRFKENPVRHLSRSANNTLCFSQDGDIYTLDANGGSAKKVEIVIYNDGRSGVTKNVPVSGGITEFVLSPNGKEIAFITRGELFVTSVEGGQTKRITNTPQQERMVQWNPDGRSLVYAAERGNSWDIYQTSLTRKDEPYFYASTVLQEKLLIHTNGESFQPRYSPDGKEIAYIEDRNLLKVYTLESGKTRTLLPAGHNYSYSDGDWDFQWSPDSKWLLIEDQRGQAFINNTALVRADGSQPSIYPVSSGFGEGGAKWALNGKLMTWISDREGRKSVANQGSREVDVYGVFFDQNQYDRFKLSKDEYSLLQEKEKKEDTAKKGDKKEPLVLDLENLDNRQLRLTINSSSLSDYVLNSDASKLFYLSSFEKGYDLWVTEPRTRETKILAKLGSSGSGIEISKDGKSLFVSNNGGLVKVDAESGKVTPIAINGEMVLNAAEERNYIFEHAWRQSQKKFYDPKLHGVDWKLYHDTYAKFLPHISNNYDFQELLSELLGELNASHTGGRYSASQQGADVTASLGLLYDETYTGEGLKVAEVIAGGPLDKSGVKIAAGDIIEKIDGENVGAAIDWAMLLNRKAGKNTLLSLYRASTKARWEERVKPITIAEENGLLYTRWVRRMTEMTNKLSGGKVGYVHVQGMNDGSFREVMDKVLGRNMDKEALIVDTRFNGGGWLHDDLNTFLSGKVYLQFAPQSNLAKGGEPMRRWHKPSCVLMSEGNYSDAFIFPYIYKQNGIGKLIGMPVPGTGTAVWWETQIDPTLVFGIPMIATIGKENRPTENLQVEPDISVPLTYEAFLAGKDEQLETAVKEMLKTIK
;
A
#
# COMPACT_ATOMS: atom_id res chain seq x y z
N MET A 1 37.43 -81.46 -12.74
CA MET A 1 36.43 -82.22 -11.97
C MET A 1 35.21 -81.34 -11.76
N ARG A 2 34.03 -81.88 -12.08
CA ARG A 2 32.69 -81.27 -11.93
C ARG A 2 32.37 -80.97 -10.46
N LYS A 3 31.61 -79.90 -10.20
CA LYS A 3 30.46 -79.86 -9.25
C LYS A 3 29.69 -78.51 -9.32
N SER A 4 28.54 -78.57 -9.99
CA SER A 4 27.20 -78.01 -9.67
C SER A 4 27.03 -76.73 -8.82
N LEU A 5 26.26 -75.76 -9.33
CA LEU A 5 25.20 -75.01 -8.62
C LEU A 5 24.21 -74.36 -9.64
N PRO A 6 22.92 -74.12 -9.30
CA PRO A 6 21.84 -73.89 -10.25
C PRO A 6 21.69 -72.43 -10.72
N LEU A 7 21.12 -72.28 -11.91
CA LEU A 7 20.82 -71.03 -12.61
C LEU A 7 19.57 -70.36 -11.97
N LEU A 8 19.71 -69.15 -11.42
CA LEU A 8 18.61 -68.27 -11.04
C LEU A 8 18.66 -67.04 -11.97
N ALA A 9 17.68 -66.92 -12.86
CA ALA A 9 17.54 -65.76 -13.74
C ALA A 9 16.83 -64.63 -12.98
N LEU A 10 17.55 -63.54 -12.70
CA LEU A 10 17.01 -62.31 -12.10
C LEU A 10 16.53 -61.38 -13.23
N LEU A 11 15.21 -61.20 -13.35
CA LEU A 11 14.60 -60.14 -14.15
C LEU A 11 14.62 -58.85 -13.33
N LEU A 12 15.49 -57.90 -13.69
CA LEU A 12 15.46 -56.53 -13.18
C LEU A 12 14.33 -55.75 -13.87
N SER A 13 13.24 -55.52 -13.16
CA SER A 13 12.25 -54.50 -13.50
C SER A 13 12.78 -53.14 -13.04
N VAL A 14 13.26 -52.32 -13.97
CA VAL A 14 13.55 -50.91 -13.72
C VAL A 14 12.21 -50.18 -13.61
N ILE A 15 11.76 -49.91 -12.40
CA ILE A 15 10.64 -48.99 -12.14
C ILE A 15 11.22 -47.58 -12.18
N THR A 16 11.04 -46.88 -13.30
CA THR A 16 11.17 -45.43 -13.35
C THR A 16 9.99 -44.84 -12.58
N ALA A 17 10.19 -44.53 -11.30
CA ALA A 17 9.23 -43.75 -10.52
C ALA A 17 9.30 -42.30 -11.00
N THR A 18 8.40 -41.89 -11.89
CA THR A 18 8.09 -40.48 -12.09
C THR A 18 7.38 -39.99 -10.84
N ALA A 19 8.05 -39.17 -10.02
CA ALA A 19 7.46 -38.57 -8.84
C ALA A 19 6.35 -37.59 -9.26
N GLN A 20 5.10 -38.04 -9.27
CA GLN A 20 3.95 -37.16 -9.41
C GLN A 20 3.76 -36.42 -8.08
N THR A 21 4.01 -35.11 -8.07
CA THR A 21 3.82 -34.29 -6.87
C THR A 21 2.33 -34.12 -6.57
N THR A 22 1.88 -34.52 -5.38
CA THR A 22 0.50 -34.28 -4.90
C THR A 22 0.21 -32.77 -4.88
N PRO A 23 -0.88 -32.28 -5.48
CA PRO A 23 -1.21 -30.86 -5.48
C PRO A 23 -1.50 -30.36 -4.06
N LYS A 24 -1.04 -29.15 -3.75
CA LYS A 24 -1.29 -28.41 -2.50
C LYS A 24 -1.79 -27.00 -2.83
N TRP A 25 -2.10 -26.22 -1.80
CA TRP A 25 -2.70 -24.88 -1.93
C TRP A 25 -4.00 -24.91 -2.74
N LEU A 26 -4.83 -25.92 -2.50
CA LEU A 26 -6.17 -26.02 -3.07
C LEU A 26 -7.08 -24.99 -2.38
N ARG A 27 -7.67 -24.07 -3.14
CA ARG A 27 -8.43 -22.93 -2.61
C ARG A 27 -9.93 -23.10 -2.86
N TYR A 28 -10.74 -22.49 -2.00
CA TYR A 28 -12.19 -22.36 -2.15
C TYR A 28 -12.95 -23.67 -2.53
N PRO A 29 -12.74 -24.81 -1.84
CA PRO A 29 -13.49 -26.03 -2.13
C PRO A 29 -14.99 -25.90 -1.84
N ALA A 30 -15.80 -26.21 -2.84
CA ALA A 30 -17.25 -26.22 -2.78
C ALA A 30 -17.78 -27.63 -3.11
N ILE A 31 -18.45 -28.28 -2.15
CA ILE A 31 -19.10 -29.58 -2.36
C ILE A 31 -20.49 -29.43 -2.98
N SER A 32 -20.84 -30.33 -3.90
CA SER A 32 -22.13 -30.38 -4.59
C SER A 32 -23.27 -30.67 -3.61
N PRO A 33 -24.51 -30.24 -3.93
CA PRO A 33 -25.67 -30.51 -3.08
C PRO A 33 -25.90 -32.00 -2.80
N ASP A 34 -25.59 -32.88 -3.74
CA ASP A 34 -25.72 -34.34 -3.56
C ASP A 34 -24.54 -34.98 -2.79
N GLY A 35 -23.52 -34.20 -2.44
CA GLY A 35 -22.35 -34.63 -1.67
C GLY A 35 -21.34 -35.48 -2.45
N LYS A 36 -21.46 -35.60 -3.77
CA LYS A 36 -20.64 -36.52 -4.58
C LYS A 36 -19.48 -35.86 -5.31
N THR A 37 -19.48 -34.55 -5.45
CA THR A 37 -18.52 -33.86 -6.32
C THR A 37 -18.06 -32.57 -5.66
N ILE A 38 -16.78 -32.24 -5.82
CA ILE A 38 -16.19 -31.02 -5.27
C ILE A 38 -15.62 -30.18 -6.43
N VAL A 39 -15.87 -28.87 -6.40
CA VAL A 39 -15.18 -27.89 -7.25
C VAL A 39 -14.25 -27.06 -6.39
N PHE A 40 -13.06 -26.74 -6.88
CA PHE A 40 -12.05 -25.97 -6.14
C PHE A 40 -11.15 -25.18 -7.09
N GLY A 41 -10.50 -24.14 -6.59
CA GLY A 41 -9.49 -23.37 -7.32
C GLY A 41 -8.09 -23.97 -7.16
N TYR A 42 -7.33 -24.00 -8.26
CA TYR A 42 -5.92 -24.36 -8.26
C TYR A 42 -5.17 -23.60 -9.36
N LYS A 43 -4.14 -22.83 -8.97
CA LYS A 43 -3.32 -22.03 -9.90
C LYS A 43 -4.11 -21.02 -10.75
N GLY A 44 -5.24 -20.54 -10.24
CA GLY A 44 -6.13 -19.57 -10.90
C GLY A 44 -7.20 -20.18 -11.82
N ASP A 45 -7.24 -21.51 -11.97
CA ASP A 45 -8.29 -22.22 -12.72
C ASP A 45 -9.18 -23.03 -11.76
N LEU A 46 -10.44 -23.28 -12.14
CA LEU A 46 -11.36 -24.14 -11.39
C LEU A 46 -11.24 -25.60 -11.84
N TYR A 47 -11.22 -26.52 -10.89
CA TYR A 47 -11.16 -27.97 -11.11
C TYR A 47 -12.31 -28.66 -10.41
N ARG A 48 -12.67 -29.84 -10.92
CA ARG A 48 -13.71 -30.70 -10.35
C ARG A 48 -13.17 -32.09 -10.07
N VAL A 49 -13.54 -32.67 -8.93
CA VAL A 49 -13.17 -34.04 -8.52
C VAL A 49 -14.34 -34.75 -7.83
N ASP A 50 -14.32 -36.08 -7.82
CA ASP A 50 -15.22 -36.87 -6.99
C ASP A 50 -14.94 -36.62 -5.49
N ALA A 51 -15.97 -36.59 -4.65
CA ALA A 51 -15.81 -36.34 -3.21
C ALA A 51 -15.03 -37.46 -2.49
N GLY A 52 -14.95 -38.66 -3.08
CA GLY A 52 -14.07 -39.75 -2.64
C GLY A 52 -12.61 -39.62 -3.10
N GLY A 53 -12.29 -38.62 -3.94
CA GLY A 53 -10.95 -38.39 -4.49
C GLY A 53 -10.75 -38.98 -5.88
N GLY A 54 -9.51 -38.92 -6.37
CA GLY A 54 -9.08 -39.35 -7.69
C GLY A 54 -8.61 -38.21 -8.58
N ALA A 55 -8.74 -38.40 -9.89
CA ALA A 55 -8.29 -37.44 -10.88
C ALA A 55 -9.24 -36.23 -10.97
N ALA A 56 -8.70 -35.03 -10.79
CA ALA A 56 -9.44 -33.80 -11.00
C ALA A 56 -9.42 -33.37 -12.47
N VAL A 57 -10.52 -32.80 -12.94
CA VAL A 57 -10.73 -32.33 -14.31
C VAL A 57 -10.86 -30.80 -14.30
N PRO A 58 -10.12 -30.06 -15.14
CA PRO A 58 -10.28 -28.60 -15.23
C PRO A 58 -11.66 -28.24 -15.79
N LEU A 59 -12.33 -27.27 -15.15
CA LEU A 59 -13.56 -26.64 -15.62
C LEU A 59 -13.28 -25.33 -16.33
N THR A 60 -12.26 -24.60 -15.90
CA THR A 60 -11.79 -23.38 -16.58
C THR A 60 -10.33 -23.53 -16.98
N LEU A 61 -9.98 -22.79 -18.05
CA LEU A 61 -8.68 -22.80 -18.67
C LEU A 61 -8.41 -21.40 -19.24
N HIS A 62 -8.18 -20.40 -18.38
CA HIS A 62 -7.96 -19.00 -18.80
C HIS A 62 -6.67 -18.41 -18.19
N GLU A 63 -6.21 -17.24 -18.66
CA GLU A 63 -5.13 -16.46 -18.01
C GLU A 63 -5.63 -15.66 -16.79
N ALA A 64 -6.94 -15.59 -16.62
CA ALA A 64 -7.62 -14.87 -15.55
C ALA A 64 -7.62 -15.73 -14.28
N HIS A 65 -7.80 -15.09 -13.13
CA HIS A 65 -7.98 -15.77 -11.87
C HIS A 65 -9.47 -16.08 -11.66
N ASP A 66 -9.84 -17.36 -11.74
CA ASP A 66 -11.18 -17.87 -11.48
C ASP A 66 -11.23 -18.47 -10.05
N MET A 67 -12.10 -17.95 -9.17
CA MET A 67 -12.13 -18.34 -7.76
C MET A 67 -13.54 -18.31 -7.12
N MET A 68 -13.63 -18.73 -5.85
CA MET A 68 -14.86 -18.77 -5.05
C MET A 68 -16.05 -19.44 -5.76
N PRO A 69 -15.93 -20.71 -6.19
CA PRO A 69 -17.04 -21.42 -6.83
C PRO A 69 -18.18 -21.67 -5.85
N VAL A 70 -19.42 -21.53 -6.32
CA VAL A 70 -20.65 -21.78 -5.58
C VAL A 70 -21.57 -22.65 -6.42
N TRP A 71 -22.15 -23.70 -5.83
CA TRP A 71 -23.09 -24.60 -6.51
C TRP A 71 -24.52 -24.05 -6.49
N SER A 72 -25.23 -24.23 -7.60
CA SER A 72 -26.69 -24.15 -7.56
C SER A 72 -27.26 -25.26 -6.68
N ARG A 73 -28.41 -25.01 -6.04
CA ARG A 73 -29.06 -25.96 -5.12
C ARG A 73 -29.53 -27.23 -5.81
N ASP A 74 -29.76 -27.17 -7.13
CA ASP A 74 -30.06 -28.34 -7.97
C ASP A 74 -28.81 -29.03 -8.54
N GLY A 75 -27.60 -28.53 -8.26
CA GLY A 75 -26.33 -29.11 -8.67
C GLY A 75 -25.98 -28.96 -10.15
N LYS A 76 -26.75 -28.18 -10.92
CA LYS A 76 -26.57 -28.06 -12.38
C LYS A 76 -25.63 -26.94 -12.81
N TYR A 77 -25.43 -25.92 -11.98
CA TYR A 77 -24.65 -24.74 -12.32
C TYR A 77 -23.61 -24.42 -11.24
N ILE A 78 -22.55 -23.74 -11.68
CA ILE A 78 -21.52 -23.14 -10.82
C ILE A 78 -21.50 -21.64 -11.10
N ALA A 79 -21.62 -20.84 -10.05
CA ALA A 79 -21.26 -19.42 -10.08
C ALA A 79 -19.82 -19.24 -9.56
N PHE A 80 -19.04 -18.33 -10.12
CA PHE A 80 -17.67 -18.05 -9.67
C PHE A 80 -17.26 -16.62 -9.97
N ALA A 81 -16.27 -16.11 -9.24
CA ALA A 81 -15.66 -14.80 -9.49
C ALA A 81 -14.51 -14.94 -10.50
N SER A 82 -14.40 -14.00 -11.45
CA SER A 82 -13.34 -14.01 -12.45
C SER A 82 -12.92 -12.60 -12.85
N ASP A 83 -11.62 -12.36 -12.96
CA ASP A 83 -11.04 -11.05 -13.30
C ASP A 83 -10.78 -10.84 -14.81
N ARG A 84 -11.40 -11.65 -15.70
CA ARG A 84 -11.19 -11.62 -17.16
C ARG A 84 -11.28 -10.23 -17.82
N TYR A 85 -11.98 -9.30 -17.18
CA TYR A 85 -12.19 -7.94 -17.66
C TYR A 85 -11.57 -6.86 -16.74
N GLY A 86 -10.63 -7.24 -15.86
CA GLY A 86 -9.81 -6.38 -15.01
C GLY A 86 -10.29 -6.21 -13.58
N ASN A 87 -11.55 -6.50 -13.27
CA ASN A 87 -12.09 -6.65 -11.93
C ASN A 87 -12.82 -7.99 -11.82
N PHE A 88 -13.00 -8.49 -10.59
CA PHE A 88 -13.82 -9.68 -10.39
C PHE A 88 -15.28 -9.39 -10.74
N ASP A 89 -15.80 -10.10 -11.74
CA ASP A 89 -17.22 -10.19 -12.04
C ASP A 89 -17.75 -11.60 -11.72
N VAL A 90 -19.07 -11.73 -11.58
CA VAL A 90 -19.72 -13.03 -11.42
C VAL A 90 -19.95 -13.68 -12.79
N PHE A 91 -19.54 -14.93 -12.91
CA PHE A 91 -19.80 -15.80 -14.05
C PHE A 91 -20.60 -17.03 -13.62
N VAL A 92 -21.43 -17.55 -14.53
CA VAL A 92 -22.20 -18.78 -14.33
C VAL A 92 -21.90 -19.77 -15.46
N MET A 93 -21.69 -21.03 -15.13
CA MET A 93 -21.49 -22.12 -16.11
C MET A 93 -22.18 -23.42 -15.70
N PRO A 94 -22.43 -24.36 -16.64
CA PRO A 94 -22.85 -25.71 -16.27
C PRO A 94 -21.83 -26.39 -15.35
N ALA A 95 -22.28 -27.16 -14.37
CA ALA A 95 -21.41 -27.89 -13.45
C ALA A 95 -20.58 -29.00 -14.13
N THR A 96 -20.94 -29.36 -15.36
CA THR A 96 -20.15 -30.26 -16.23
C THR A 96 -19.00 -29.56 -16.96
N GLY A 97 -18.87 -28.24 -16.83
CA GLY A 97 -18.00 -27.42 -17.64
C GLY A 97 -18.68 -26.92 -18.91
N GLY A 98 -18.02 -26.00 -19.62
CA GLY A 98 -18.54 -25.35 -20.82
C GLY A 98 -18.21 -23.85 -20.84
N THR A 99 -18.78 -23.11 -21.78
CA THR A 99 -18.56 -21.65 -21.88
C THR A 99 -19.27 -20.93 -20.72
N PRO A 100 -18.54 -20.21 -19.86
CA PRO A 100 -19.15 -19.43 -18.79
C PRO A 100 -19.82 -18.15 -19.34
N VAL A 101 -20.91 -17.74 -18.70
CA VAL A 101 -21.67 -16.53 -19.00
C VAL A 101 -21.39 -15.49 -17.92
N ARG A 102 -20.91 -14.29 -18.31
CA ARG A 102 -20.74 -13.14 -17.42
C ARG A 102 -22.11 -12.57 -17.06
N VAL A 103 -22.40 -12.41 -15.76
CA VAL A 103 -23.70 -11.90 -15.30
C VAL A 103 -23.63 -10.54 -14.62
N THR A 104 -22.46 -10.05 -14.21
CA THR A 104 -22.26 -8.68 -13.69
C THR A 104 -21.22 -7.90 -14.51
N TYR A 105 -21.38 -6.57 -14.58
CA TYR A 105 -20.58 -5.72 -15.49
C TYR A 105 -20.09 -4.41 -14.86
N ASN A 106 -20.23 -4.23 -13.55
CA ASN A 106 -19.73 -3.05 -12.86
C ASN A 106 -18.25 -3.24 -12.50
N SER A 107 -17.46 -2.17 -12.46
CA SER A 107 -16.03 -2.25 -12.13
C SER A 107 -15.72 -2.43 -10.63
N ALA A 108 -16.73 -2.48 -9.76
CA ALA A 108 -16.56 -3.00 -8.41
C ALA A 108 -16.28 -4.52 -8.45
N ALA A 109 -15.45 -5.01 -7.54
CA ALA A 109 -15.26 -6.45 -7.40
C ALA A 109 -16.55 -7.09 -6.85
N ASP A 110 -17.09 -8.07 -7.59
CA ASP A 110 -18.31 -8.79 -7.29
C ASP A 110 -17.98 -10.27 -6.95
N TYR A 111 -18.34 -10.72 -5.74
CA TYR A 111 -18.01 -12.07 -5.24
C TYR A 111 -19.29 -12.89 -4.98
N PRO A 112 -19.50 -14.04 -5.65
CA PRO A 112 -20.70 -14.85 -5.44
C PRO A 112 -20.69 -15.55 -4.08
N TYR A 113 -21.83 -15.59 -3.40
CA TYR A 113 -21.96 -16.23 -2.09
C TYR A 113 -22.95 -17.42 -2.09
N ASP A 114 -24.12 -17.31 -2.73
CA ASP A 114 -25.13 -18.38 -2.78
C ASP A 114 -26.04 -18.26 -4.01
N PHE A 115 -26.83 -19.30 -4.28
CA PHE A 115 -27.97 -19.24 -5.19
C PHE A 115 -29.27 -19.04 -4.41
N SER A 116 -30.23 -18.33 -5.02
CA SER A 116 -31.61 -18.27 -4.51
C SER A 116 -32.20 -19.69 -4.40
N VAL A 117 -33.17 -19.87 -3.51
CA VAL A 117 -33.81 -21.19 -3.26
C VAL A 117 -34.39 -21.81 -4.55
N ASP A 118 -34.84 -20.97 -5.49
CA ASP A 118 -35.38 -21.38 -6.79
C ASP A 118 -34.34 -21.47 -7.93
N ASN A 119 -33.05 -21.26 -7.63
CA ASN A 119 -31.92 -21.26 -8.58
C ASN A 119 -32.00 -20.23 -9.71
N LYS A 120 -32.86 -19.22 -9.61
CA LYS A 120 -32.99 -18.19 -10.65
C LYS A 120 -32.00 -17.04 -10.50
N TYR A 121 -31.47 -16.84 -9.30
CA TYR A 121 -30.56 -15.74 -8.99
C TYR A 121 -29.30 -16.24 -8.28
N VAL A 122 -28.19 -15.54 -8.52
CA VAL A 122 -26.98 -15.61 -7.71
C VAL A 122 -26.98 -14.40 -6.79
N ILE A 123 -26.77 -14.60 -5.49
CA ILE A 123 -26.48 -13.51 -4.55
C ILE A 123 -24.97 -13.31 -4.43
N TYR A 124 -24.55 -12.05 -4.38
CA TYR A 124 -23.13 -11.69 -4.40
C TYR A 124 -22.87 -10.40 -3.62
N GLY A 125 -21.66 -10.28 -3.08
CA GLY A 125 -21.17 -9.07 -2.41
C GLY A 125 -20.56 -8.10 -3.41
N SER A 126 -20.83 -6.80 -3.24
CA SER A 126 -20.29 -5.74 -4.09
C SER A 126 -20.01 -4.45 -3.33
N GLY A 127 -18.88 -3.81 -3.61
CA GLY A 127 -18.47 -2.53 -3.03
C GLY A 127 -19.27 -1.30 -3.50
N ARG A 128 -20.40 -1.49 -4.20
CA ARG A 128 -21.25 -0.41 -4.71
C ARG A 128 -21.87 0.43 -3.57
N PRO A 129 -22.20 1.72 -3.79
CA PRO A 129 -22.74 2.60 -2.75
C PRO A 129 -24.00 2.06 -2.05
N ALA A 130 -24.21 2.45 -0.79
CA ALA A 130 -25.46 2.17 -0.07
C ALA A 130 -26.61 3.10 -0.55
N PRO A 131 -27.89 2.70 -0.37
CA PRO A 131 -29.04 3.54 -0.71
C PRO A 131 -29.01 4.90 -0.05
N ALA A 132 -29.65 5.89 -0.70
CA ALA A 132 -29.69 7.28 -0.25
C ALA A 132 -30.19 7.45 1.21
N THR A 133 -31.11 6.61 1.67
CA THR A 133 -31.64 6.67 3.05
C THR A 133 -30.57 6.36 4.10
N SER A 134 -29.64 5.43 3.80
CA SER A 134 -28.68 4.92 4.77
C SER A 134 -27.65 5.98 5.19
N VAL A 135 -27.33 6.05 6.48
CA VAL A 135 -26.21 6.85 7.03
C VAL A 135 -24.93 6.04 7.23
N ARG A 136 -24.84 4.81 6.70
CA ARG A 136 -23.61 4.02 6.76
C ARG A 136 -22.46 4.78 6.12
N PHE A 137 -21.28 4.71 6.74
CA PHE A 137 -20.06 5.24 6.14
C PHE A 137 -19.80 4.59 4.77
N SER A 138 -19.42 5.40 3.78
CA SER A 138 -19.15 4.92 2.43
C SER A 138 -17.70 4.46 2.34
N SER A 139 -17.49 3.14 2.31
CA SER A 139 -16.18 2.54 2.11
C SER A 139 -16.30 1.25 1.29
N PRO A 140 -15.98 1.28 -0.03
CA PRO A 140 -16.01 0.08 -0.86
C PRO A 140 -14.96 -0.97 -0.43
N ARG A 141 -13.96 -0.56 0.37
CA ARG A 141 -12.93 -1.44 0.94
C ARG A 141 -13.45 -2.24 2.14
N LEU A 142 -14.35 -1.67 2.95
CA LEU A 142 -14.82 -2.29 4.19
C LEU A 142 -16.15 -3.01 4.02
N PHE A 143 -17.07 -2.45 3.22
CA PHE A 143 -18.44 -2.92 3.22
C PHE A 143 -18.89 -3.44 1.85
N GLN A 144 -19.22 -4.73 1.80
CA GLN A 144 -19.83 -5.37 0.64
C GLN A 144 -21.36 -5.36 0.80
N ASN A 145 -22.06 -4.68 -0.10
CA ASN A 145 -23.51 -4.75 -0.18
C ASN A 145 -23.94 -6.05 -0.87
N LEU A 146 -25.02 -6.66 -0.38
CA LEU A 146 -25.54 -7.90 -0.93
C LEU A 146 -26.52 -7.59 -2.06
N TYR A 147 -26.18 -8.03 -3.27
CA TYR A 147 -27.01 -7.94 -4.46
C TYR A 147 -27.45 -9.33 -4.91
N GLN A 148 -28.46 -9.38 -5.77
CA GLN A 148 -28.83 -10.56 -6.54
C GLN A 148 -28.88 -10.24 -8.04
N VAL A 149 -28.51 -11.20 -8.88
CA VAL A 149 -28.56 -11.08 -10.35
C VAL A 149 -29.13 -12.37 -10.96
N PRO A 150 -29.95 -12.30 -12.02
CA PRO A 150 -30.42 -13.51 -12.71
C PRO A 150 -29.25 -14.36 -13.20
N VAL A 151 -29.39 -15.69 -13.14
CA VAL A 151 -28.37 -16.64 -13.64
C VAL A 151 -28.10 -16.53 -15.15
N THR A 152 -28.97 -15.84 -15.88
CA THR A 152 -28.84 -15.57 -17.31
C THR A 152 -28.24 -14.18 -17.63
N GLY A 153 -27.91 -13.40 -16.59
CA GLY A 153 -27.53 -12.00 -16.71
C GLY A 153 -28.74 -11.06 -16.71
N GLY A 154 -28.48 -9.77 -16.50
CA GLY A 154 -29.50 -8.73 -16.46
C GLY A 154 -29.25 -7.74 -15.33
N ARG A 155 -30.31 -7.05 -14.89
CA ARG A 155 -30.20 -6.06 -13.82
C ARG A 155 -29.94 -6.70 -12.45
N SER A 156 -28.88 -6.23 -11.78
CA SER A 156 -28.65 -6.51 -10.36
C SER A 156 -29.62 -5.73 -9.46
N VAL A 157 -30.11 -6.38 -8.41
CA VAL A 157 -31.05 -5.80 -7.43
C VAL A 157 -30.45 -5.92 -6.03
N LEU A 158 -30.49 -4.84 -5.25
CA LEU A 158 -30.01 -4.85 -3.87
C LEU A 158 -30.92 -5.71 -2.98
N VAL A 159 -30.31 -6.64 -2.24
CA VAL A 159 -30.98 -7.42 -1.18
C VAL A 159 -30.80 -6.74 0.17
N SER A 160 -29.57 -6.34 0.51
CA SER A 160 -29.28 -5.60 1.73
C SER A 160 -28.01 -4.75 1.59
N ALA A 161 -28.05 -3.55 2.17
CA ALA A 161 -26.88 -2.67 2.30
C ALA A 161 -26.22 -2.73 3.69
N ALA A 162 -26.41 -3.83 4.43
CA ALA A 162 -25.85 -3.99 5.76
C ALA A 162 -24.31 -4.08 5.76
N GLY A 163 -23.68 -4.59 4.70
CA GLY A 163 -22.25 -4.90 4.69
C GLY A 163 -22.04 -6.37 5.07
N MET A 164 -22.42 -7.29 4.18
CA MET A 164 -22.46 -8.73 4.44
C MET A 164 -21.38 -9.44 3.64
N GLU A 165 -20.51 -10.20 4.30
CA GLU A 165 -19.58 -11.13 3.66
C GLU A 165 -20.09 -12.58 3.85
N ASN A 166 -19.82 -13.47 2.88
CA ASN A 166 -20.19 -14.89 2.92
C ASN A 166 -21.65 -15.15 3.33
N ALA A 167 -22.59 -14.50 2.64
CA ALA A 167 -24.02 -14.59 2.96
C ALA A 167 -24.67 -15.84 2.34
N HIS A 168 -25.41 -16.62 3.13
CA HIS A 168 -26.08 -17.84 2.68
C HIS A 168 -27.54 -17.93 3.13
N TYR A 169 -28.43 -18.36 2.23
CA TYR A 169 -29.84 -18.56 2.55
C TYR A 169 -30.08 -19.85 3.34
N ASN A 170 -31.02 -19.80 4.28
CA ASN A 170 -31.64 -21.00 4.84
C ASN A 170 -32.45 -21.76 3.76
N SER A 171 -32.92 -22.97 4.06
CA SER A 171 -33.61 -23.83 3.07
C SER A 171 -34.87 -23.20 2.48
N LYS A 172 -35.48 -22.24 3.20
CA LYS A 172 -36.73 -21.56 2.82
C LYS A 172 -36.52 -20.18 2.19
N GLY A 173 -35.31 -19.62 2.22
CA GLY A 173 -35.00 -18.27 1.75
C GLY A 173 -35.58 -17.16 2.63
N THR A 174 -36.05 -17.49 3.84
CA THR A 174 -36.61 -16.51 4.79
C THR A 174 -35.55 -15.85 5.65
N GLN A 175 -34.37 -16.46 5.76
CA GLN A 175 -33.26 -15.96 6.56
C GLN A 175 -31.94 -16.07 5.79
N LEU A 176 -31.04 -15.12 6.06
CA LEU A 176 -29.65 -15.12 5.62
C LEU A 176 -28.74 -15.21 6.84
N VAL A 177 -27.68 -16.02 6.77
CA VAL A 177 -26.58 -15.99 7.72
C VAL A 177 -25.36 -15.38 7.03
N PHE A 178 -24.60 -14.54 7.72
CA PHE A 178 -23.44 -13.84 7.15
C PHE A 178 -22.42 -13.47 8.24
N GLN A 179 -21.20 -13.10 7.83
CA GLN A 179 -20.21 -12.48 8.72
C GLN A 179 -20.12 -10.96 8.45
N ASP A 180 -19.89 -10.17 9.49
CA ASP A 180 -19.66 -8.73 9.35
C ASP A 180 -18.18 -8.39 9.05
N ARG A 181 -17.93 -7.11 8.71
CA ARG A 181 -16.59 -6.52 8.66
C ARG A 181 -16.64 -5.10 9.18
N LYS A 182 -15.88 -4.83 10.23
CA LYS A 182 -15.97 -3.57 11.00
C LYS A 182 -14.81 -2.60 10.75
N GLY A 183 -13.63 -3.12 10.38
CA GLY A 183 -12.40 -2.33 10.25
C GLY A 183 -11.38 -2.83 9.23
N TYR A 184 -10.24 -2.15 9.21
CA TYR A 184 -9.20 -2.27 8.17
C TYR A 184 -8.20 -3.41 8.37
N GLU A 185 -8.34 -4.21 9.44
CA GLU A 185 -7.47 -5.36 9.70
C GLU A 185 -7.34 -6.25 8.46
N ASP A 186 -6.14 -6.78 8.28
CA ASP A 186 -5.89 -7.75 7.22
C ASP A 186 -6.80 -8.98 7.45
N PRO A 187 -7.53 -9.45 6.43
CA PRO A 187 -8.38 -10.63 6.58
C PRO A 187 -7.61 -11.88 7.01
N TRP A 188 -6.29 -11.95 6.88
CA TRP A 188 -5.51 -13.14 7.22
C TRP A 188 -4.78 -13.04 8.56
N ARG A 189 -4.91 -11.92 9.29
CA ARG A 189 -4.41 -11.81 10.68
C ARG A 189 -5.06 -12.87 11.55
N LYS A 190 -4.24 -13.62 12.30
CA LYS A 190 -4.67 -14.69 13.20
C LYS A 190 -4.53 -14.29 14.65
N HIS A 191 -5.26 -14.97 15.52
CA HIS A 191 -5.15 -14.84 16.99
C HIS A 191 -5.54 -13.45 17.52
N HIS A 192 -6.12 -12.59 16.70
CA HIS A 192 -6.55 -11.25 17.11
C HIS A 192 -7.78 -11.37 18.02
N THR A 193 -7.73 -10.72 19.17
CA THR A 193 -8.83 -10.65 20.13
C THR A 193 -9.16 -9.19 20.42
N SER A 194 -10.12 -8.64 19.69
CA SER A 194 -10.66 -7.29 19.93
C SER A 194 -12.02 -7.11 19.26
N SER A 195 -12.67 -5.97 19.51
CA SER A 195 -14.00 -5.63 18.99
C SER A 195 -14.10 -5.64 17.46
N VAL A 196 -12.99 -5.43 16.75
CA VAL A 196 -12.94 -5.36 15.27
C VAL A 196 -13.11 -6.71 14.58
N THR A 197 -12.85 -7.80 15.32
CA THR A 197 -12.94 -9.16 14.80
C THR A 197 -14.36 -9.50 14.38
N ARG A 198 -14.48 -10.37 13.37
CA ARG A 198 -15.77 -10.64 12.71
C ARG A 198 -16.73 -11.44 13.58
N ASP A 199 -17.99 -11.08 13.45
CA ASP A 199 -19.11 -11.76 14.09
C ASP A 199 -20.05 -12.40 13.06
N ILE A 200 -20.75 -13.46 13.49
CA ILE A 200 -21.81 -14.12 12.73
C ILE A 200 -23.16 -13.51 13.06
N TRP A 201 -23.93 -13.19 12.03
CA TRP A 201 -25.23 -12.58 12.12
C TRP A 201 -26.28 -13.35 11.31
N ILE A 202 -27.54 -13.26 11.74
CA ILE A 202 -28.70 -13.67 10.95
C ILE A 202 -29.56 -12.45 10.62
N MET A 203 -29.94 -12.33 9.36
CA MET A 203 -30.96 -11.41 8.86
C MET A 203 -32.28 -12.16 8.62
N ASP A 204 -33.39 -11.63 9.12
CA ASP A 204 -34.72 -11.98 8.64
C ASP A 204 -35.04 -11.18 7.37
N VAL A 205 -35.29 -11.88 6.26
CA VAL A 205 -35.39 -11.25 4.93
C VAL A 205 -36.64 -10.37 4.81
N ALA A 206 -37.77 -10.83 5.35
CA ALA A 206 -39.05 -10.12 5.22
C ALA A 206 -39.14 -8.92 6.16
N GLY A 207 -38.66 -9.07 7.40
CA GLY A 207 -38.66 -8.02 8.41
C GLY A 207 -37.48 -7.04 8.29
N ASN A 208 -36.43 -7.39 7.54
CA ASN A 208 -35.17 -6.64 7.48
C ASN A 208 -34.60 -6.37 8.89
N THR A 209 -34.58 -7.40 9.73
CA THR A 209 -34.07 -7.34 11.11
C THR A 209 -32.85 -8.24 11.28
N TYR A 210 -31.95 -7.85 12.17
CA TYR A 210 -30.62 -8.44 12.31
C TYR A 210 -30.38 -8.89 13.75
N ARG A 211 -29.80 -10.07 13.91
CA ARG A 211 -29.39 -10.57 15.22
C ARG A 211 -28.01 -11.20 15.18
N LYS A 212 -27.17 -10.83 16.13
CA LYS A 212 -25.85 -11.42 16.33
C LYS A 212 -26.00 -12.82 16.93
N ILE A 213 -25.22 -13.77 16.42
CA ILE A 213 -25.19 -15.18 16.86
C ILE A 213 -23.94 -15.47 17.66
N SER A 214 -22.79 -15.05 17.12
CA SER A 214 -21.51 -15.21 17.79
C SER A 214 -21.39 -14.30 19.01
N GLY A 215 -20.32 -14.50 19.76
CA GLY A 215 -19.80 -13.44 20.63
C GLY A 215 -18.53 -13.87 21.31
N PHE A 216 -17.73 -14.64 20.58
CA PHE A 216 -16.32 -14.75 20.83
C PHE A 216 -15.70 -13.39 20.53
N GLU A 217 -14.80 -12.92 21.37
CA GLU A 217 -13.99 -11.73 21.06
C GLU A 217 -12.77 -12.17 20.26
N GLY A 218 -13.01 -12.63 19.04
CA GLY A 218 -12.04 -13.16 18.09
C GLY A 218 -12.72 -13.51 16.77
N GLU A 219 -11.97 -14.04 15.80
CA GLU A 219 -12.48 -14.25 14.44
C GLU A 219 -13.47 -15.43 14.35
N ASP A 220 -14.75 -15.12 14.08
CA ASP A 220 -15.77 -16.08 13.64
C ASP A 220 -16.14 -15.83 12.16
N ARG A 221 -16.11 -16.86 11.31
CA ARG A 221 -16.18 -16.72 9.83
C ARG A 221 -16.98 -17.79 9.11
N GLU A 222 -17.29 -17.49 7.85
CA GLU A 222 -17.83 -18.42 6.83
C GLU A 222 -19.03 -19.25 7.32
N PRO A 223 -20.13 -18.59 7.72
CA PRO A 223 -21.26 -19.29 8.33
C PRO A 223 -22.18 -19.94 7.29
N LEU A 224 -22.76 -21.11 7.63
CA LEU A 224 -23.69 -21.87 6.80
C LEU A 224 -24.84 -22.41 7.65
N PHE A 225 -26.08 -22.42 7.14
CA PHE A 225 -27.18 -23.16 7.78
C PHE A 225 -27.01 -24.68 7.59
N SER A 226 -27.49 -25.46 8.57
CA SER A 226 -27.75 -26.90 8.39
C SER A 226 -28.95 -27.14 7.48
N ALA A 227 -29.06 -28.35 6.92
CA ALA A 227 -30.11 -28.73 5.98
C ALA A 227 -31.54 -28.53 6.51
N ASP A 228 -31.71 -28.67 7.82
CA ASP A 228 -32.98 -28.57 8.56
C ASP A 228 -33.22 -27.18 9.16
N ASP A 229 -32.33 -26.22 8.88
CA ASP A 229 -32.32 -24.86 9.40
C ASP A 229 -32.27 -24.75 10.94
N GLN A 230 -31.90 -25.83 11.66
CA GLN A 230 -31.84 -25.83 13.12
C GLN A 230 -30.49 -25.35 13.68
N TYR A 231 -29.42 -25.46 12.88
CA TYR A 231 -28.06 -25.14 13.28
C TYR A 231 -27.35 -24.25 12.27
N ILE A 232 -26.27 -23.62 12.72
CA ILE A 232 -25.29 -22.92 11.91
C ILE A 232 -23.94 -23.62 12.10
N TYR A 233 -23.26 -23.89 10.99
CA TYR A 233 -21.84 -24.23 10.95
C TYR A 233 -21.03 -22.98 10.66
N TYR A 234 -19.90 -22.78 11.33
CA TYR A 234 -19.03 -21.64 11.07
C TYR A 234 -17.61 -21.94 11.56
N LEU A 235 -16.66 -21.13 11.15
CA LEU A 235 -15.26 -21.21 11.58
C LEU A 235 -15.03 -20.31 12.80
N SER A 236 -14.26 -20.78 13.78
CA SER A 236 -13.92 -19.99 14.96
C SER A 236 -12.50 -20.29 15.45
N GLU A 237 -11.78 -19.26 15.90
CA GLU A 237 -10.44 -19.37 16.50
C GLU A 237 -10.44 -19.63 18.01
N LYS A 238 -11.60 -19.94 18.63
CA LYS A 238 -11.73 -20.18 20.08
C LYS A 238 -10.74 -21.19 20.67
N ASP A 239 -10.28 -22.15 19.88
CA ASP A 239 -9.34 -23.20 20.29
C ASP A 239 -7.93 -23.01 19.66
N GLY A 240 -7.56 -21.74 19.43
CA GLY A 240 -6.23 -21.28 19.01
C GLY A 240 -6.02 -21.17 17.50
N THR A 241 -6.83 -21.83 16.67
CA THR A 241 -6.83 -21.69 15.21
C THR A 241 -8.20 -22.02 14.67
N GLN A 242 -8.53 -21.56 13.45
CA GLN A 242 -9.87 -21.74 12.88
C GLN A 242 -10.21 -23.23 12.78
N ASN A 243 -11.30 -23.60 13.45
CA ASN A 243 -11.92 -24.92 13.38
C ASN A 243 -13.42 -24.76 13.17
N ILE A 244 -14.08 -25.86 12.80
CA ILE A 244 -15.52 -25.88 12.55
C ILE A 244 -16.28 -26.01 13.86
N TYR A 245 -17.25 -25.12 14.06
CA TYR A 245 -18.20 -25.14 15.17
C TYR A 245 -19.62 -25.25 14.64
N LYS A 246 -20.50 -25.84 15.45
CA LYS A 246 -21.93 -26.01 15.20
C LYS A 246 -22.69 -25.36 16.35
N ALA A 247 -23.55 -24.39 16.08
CA ALA A 247 -24.38 -23.73 17.08
C ALA A 247 -25.88 -23.81 16.70
N PRO A 248 -26.80 -23.98 17.66
CA PRO A 248 -28.23 -23.85 17.39
C PRO A 248 -28.59 -22.45 16.90
N VAL A 249 -29.49 -22.35 15.92
CA VAL A 249 -29.95 -21.06 15.37
C VAL A 249 -30.61 -20.21 16.47
N THR A 250 -31.32 -20.81 17.42
CA THR A 250 -32.11 -20.12 18.44
C THR A 250 -31.40 -19.96 19.80
N ALA A 251 -30.33 -20.70 20.08
CA ALA A 251 -29.70 -20.73 21.41
C ALA A 251 -28.17 -20.89 21.34
N ARG A 252 -27.44 -19.89 21.88
CA ARG A 252 -25.96 -19.84 21.85
C ARG A 252 -25.26 -20.80 22.83
N ILE A 253 -25.94 -21.22 23.90
CA ILE A 253 -25.34 -21.95 25.03
C ILE A 253 -24.99 -23.43 24.76
N ALA A 254 -25.33 -23.97 23.59
CA ALA A 254 -25.16 -25.40 23.26
C ALA A 254 -24.31 -25.63 21.99
N GLU A 255 -23.30 -24.79 21.79
CA GLU A 255 -22.33 -24.91 20.69
C GLU A 255 -21.45 -26.16 20.82
N GLN A 256 -21.12 -26.78 19.69
CA GLN A 256 -20.28 -27.98 19.58
C GLN A 256 -19.13 -27.73 18.60
N GLN A 257 -17.90 -28.01 19.03
CA GLN A 257 -16.72 -28.04 18.15
C GLN A 257 -16.67 -29.37 17.37
N LEU A 258 -16.55 -29.30 16.04
CA LEU A 258 -16.55 -30.47 15.15
C LEU A 258 -15.15 -30.88 14.67
N THR A 259 -14.19 -29.95 14.60
CA THR A 259 -12.79 -30.25 14.24
C THR A 259 -11.82 -29.69 15.28
N ARG A 260 -10.61 -30.25 15.36
CA ARG A 260 -9.59 -29.90 16.37
C ARG A 260 -8.17 -29.81 15.78
N PHE A 261 -8.04 -29.27 14.57
CA PHE A 261 -6.72 -28.99 13.97
C PHE A 261 -5.98 -27.94 14.79
N LYS A 262 -4.64 -28.04 14.87
CA LYS A 262 -3.81 -27.22 15.78
C LYS A 262 -2.76 -26.35 15.10
N GLU A 263 -2.34 -26.70 13.89
CA GLU A 263 -1.31 -25.96 13.15
C GLU A 263 -2.00 -24.95 12.22
N ASN A 264 -2.40 -25.40 11.02
CA ASN A 264 -3.00 -24.51 10.01
C ASN A 264 -4.51 -24.40 10.15
N PRO A 265 -5.08 -23.19 9.89
CA PRO A 265 -6.51 -22.93 10.02
C PRO A 265 -7.33 -23.76 9.02
N VAL A 266 -8.53 -24.15 9.44
CA VAL A 266 -9.59 -24.52 8.52
C VAL A 266 -10.06 -23.26 7.78
N ARG A 267 -10.25 -23.36 6.46
CA ARG A 267 -10.75 -22.27 5.60
C ARG A 267 -11.76 -22.80 4.58
N HIS A 268 -12.51 -21.88 3.96
CA HIS A 268 -13.40 -22.13 2.82
C HIS A 268 -14.47 -23.21 3.07
N LEU A 269 -15.26 -23.02 4.12
CA LEU A 269 -16.32 -23.94 4.50
C LEU A 269 -17.47 -23.94 3.49
N SER A 270 -17.85 -25.13 3.02
CA SER A 270 -19.05 -25.39 2.20
C SER A 270 -19.80 -26.61 2.72
N ARG A 271 -21.04 -26.81 2.26
CA ARG A 271 -21.94 -27.87 2.76
C ARG A 271 -22.84 -28.43 1.64
N SER A 272 -23.00 -29.75 1.63
CA SER A 272 -23.97 -30.47 0.81
C SER A 272 -25.36 -30.58 1.47
N ALA A 273 -26.39 -31.01 0.74
CA ALA A 273 -27.76 -31.10 1.26
C ALA A 273 -27.92 -32.10 2.41
N ASN A 274 -27.03 -33.08 2.56
CA ASN A 274 -27.04 -34.06 3.65
C ASN A 274 -26.15 -33.66 4.85
N ASN A 275 -25.66 -32.41 4.90
CA ASN A 275 -24.72 -31.90 5.91
C ASN A 275 -23.32 -32.53 5.86
N THR A 276 -22.89 -33.09 4.73
CA THR A 276 -21.45 -33.29 4.50
C THR A 276 -20.81 -31.92 4.29
N LEU A 277 -19.91 -31.53 5.19
CA LEU A 277 -19.10 -30.32 5.12
C LEU A 277 -17.86 -30.58 4.27
N CYS A 278 -17.41 -29.55 3.57
CA CYS A 278 -16.18 -29.54 2.79
C CYS A 278 -15.40 -28.27 3.07
N PHE A 279 -14.09 -28.38 3.23
CA PHE A 279 -13.23 -27.26 3.63
C PHE A 279 -11.78 -27.54 3.22
N SER A 280 -10.95 -26.50 3.22
CA SER A 280 -9.51 -26.66 3.07
C SER A 280 -8.80 -26.60 4.41
N GLN A 281 -7.77 -27.43 4.57
CA GLN A 281 -6.86 -27.40 5.71
C GLN A 281 -5.46 -27.83 5.22
N ASP A 282 -4.43 -27.09 5.61
CA ASP A 282 -3.04 -27.34 5.18
C ASP A 282 -2.84 -27.46 3.65
N GLY A 283 -3.62 -26.67 2.89
CA GLY A 283 -3.61 -26.67 1.43
C GLY A 283 -4.20 -27.93 0.78
N ASP A 284 -4.78 -28.85 1.56
CA ASP A 284 -5.57 -30.00 1.11
C ASP A 284 -7.07 -29.72 1.26
N ILE A 285 -7.90 -30.57 0.64
CA ILE A 285 -9.36 -30.56 0.78
C ILE A 285 -9.78 -31.71 1.69
N TYR A 286 -10.73 -31.43 2.59
CA TYR A 286 -11.31 -32.39 3.51
C TYR A 286 -12.84 -32.40 3.41
N THR A 287 -13.44 -33.56 3.70
CA THR A 287 -14.87 -33.71 3.93
C THR A 287 -15.15 -34.18 5.36
N LEU A 288 -16.31 -33.81 5.91
CA LEU A 288 -16.74 -34.20 7.25
C LEU A 288 -18.27 -34.39 7.28
N ASP A 289 -18.74 -35.54 7.73
CA ASP A 289 -20.16 -35.72 8.04
C ASP A 289 -20.49 -35.03 9.38
N ALA A 290 -21.26 -33.94 9.32
CA ALA A 290 -21.59 -33.15 10.50
C ALA A 290 -22.59 -33.83 11.46
N ASN A 291 -23.06 -35.05 11.15
CA ASN A 291 -23.93 -35.84 12.01
C ASN A 291 -23.17 -36.81 12.94
N GLY A 292 -21.83 -36.77 12.96
CA GLY A 292 -21.00 -37.56 13.89
C GLY A 292 -19.77 -38.23 13.26
N GLY A 293 -19.31 -37.79 12.08
CA GLY A 293 -18.11 -38.31 11.43
C GLY A 293 -16.82 -37.64 11.88
N SER A 294 -15.70 -38.11 11.32
CA SER A 294 -14.38 -37.45 11.40
C SER A 294 -14.01 -36.83 10.05
N ALA A 295 -13.13 -35.83 10.08
CA ALA A 295 -12.61 -35.21 8.87
C ALA A 295 -11.80 -36.22 8.05
N LYS A 296 -12.05 -36.28 6.74
CA LYS A 296 -11.40 -37.17 5.78
C LYS A 296 -10.76 -36.35 4.67
N LYS A 297 -9.46 -36.53 4.46
CA LYS A 297 -8.75 -35.93 3.34
C LYS A 297 -9.28 -36.52 2.03
N VAL A 298 -9.50 -35.66 1.04
CA VAL A 298 -9.83 -36.04 -0.33
C VAL A 298 -8.52 -36.18 -1.11
N GLU A 299 -8.18 -37.41 -1.52
CA GLU A 299 -6.95 -37.66 -2.27
C GLU A 299 -7.11 -37.21 -3.71
N ILE A 300 -6.40 -36.15 -4.13
CA ILE A 300 -6.59 -35.51 -5.43
C ILE A 300 -5.33 -35.66 -6.28
N VAL A 301 -5.54 -36.02 -7.54
CA VAL A 301 -4.49 -36.09 -8.56
C VAL A 301 -4.84 -35.10 -9.67
N ILE A 302 -3.90 -34.21 -10.02
CA ILE A 302 -4.05 -33.29 -11.16
C ILE A 302 -3.05 -33.73 -12.23
N TYR A 303 -3.56 -34.02 -13.42
CA TYR A 303 -2.74 -34.24 -14.62
C TYR A 303 -2.68 -32.92 -15.38
N ASN A 304 -1.61 -32.18 -15.19
CA ASN A 304 -1.34 -30.92 -15.88
C ASN A 304 0.07 -31.02 -16.47
N ASP A 305 0.22 -30.74 -17.76
CA ASP A 305 1.51 -30.68 -18.45
C ASP A 305 2.30 -29.39 -18.12
N GLY A 306 1.70 -28.49 -17.34
CA GLY A 306 2.27 -27.25 -16.85
C GLY A 306 2.09 -26.14 -17.87
N ARG A 307 0.98 -25.38 -17.77
CA ARG A 307 0.78 -24.11 -18.51
C ARG A 307 1.92 -23.09 -18.35
N SER A 308 2.72 -23.22 -17.31
CA SER A 308 3.83 -22.32 -17.02
C SER A 308 5.13 -22.83 -17.62
N GLY A 309 5.53 -22.27 -18.77
CA GLY A 309 6.93 -21.94 -18.93
C GLY A 309 7.30 -21.06 -17.73
N VAL A 310 8.02 -21.63 -16.76
CA VAL A 310 8.42 -20.94 -15.52
C VAL A 310 9.26 -19.70 -15.84
N THR A 311 9.93 -19.76 -17.00
CA THR A 311 10.80 -18.74 -17.53
C THR A 311 10.21 -18.10 -18.78
N LYS A 312 10.21 -16.76 -18.85
CA LYS A 312 9.80 -15.99 -20.03
C LYS A 312 10.85 -14.91 -20.33
N ASN A 313 11.14 -14.69 -21.61
CA ASN A 313 11.86 -13.49 -22.01
C ASN A 313 10.88 -12.32 -22.01
N VAL A 314 11.17 -11.28 -21.24
CA VAL A 314 10.35 -10.06 -21.18
C VAL A 314 11.21 -8.86 -21.59
N PRO A 315 10.65 -7.92 -22.37
CA PRO A 315 11.38 -6.73 -22.78
C PRO A 315 11.65 -5.81 -21.60
N VAL A 316 12.81 -5.18 -21.61
CA VAL A 316 13.21 -4.15 -20.65
C VAL A 316 13.37 -2.84 -21.40
N SER A 317 12.43 -1.92 -21.20
CA SER A 317 12.39 -0.61 -21.86
C SER A 317 12.14 0.57 -20.91
N GLY A 318 12.13 0.33 -19.59
CA GLY A 318 11.80 1.31 -18.55
C GLY A 318 11.60 0.63 -17.19
N GLY A 319 10.77 1.22 -16.32
CA GLY A 319 10.55 0.71 -14.97
C GLY A 319 11.80 0.81 -14.09
N ILE A 320 12.60 1.85 -14.32
CA ILE A 320 13.84 2.08 -13.60
C ILE A 320 13.56 2.56 -12.19
N THR A 321 14.14 1.88 -11.21
CA THR A 321 14.07 2.23 -9.78
C THR A 321 15.31 3.00 -9.31
N GLU A 322 16.44 2.82 -9.97
CA GLU A 322 17.72 3.46 -9.64
C GLU A 322 18.59 3.56 -10.90
N PHE A 323 19.41 4.61 -11.02
CA PHE A 323 20.43 4.71 -12.05
C PHE A 323 21.65 5.51 -11.59
N VAL A 324 22.81 5.26 -12.22
CA VAL A 324 24.06 5.98 -12.01
C VAL A 324 24.83 6.18 -13.32
N LEU A 325 25.35 7.38 -13.53
CA LEU A 325 26.13 7.74 -14.71
C LEU A 325 27.57 7.22 -14.59
N SER A 326 28.11 6.66 -15.68
CA SER A 326 29.51 6.25 -15.75
C SER A 326 30.47 7.45 -15.66
N PRO A 327 31.70 7.27 -15.13
CA PRO A 327 32.69 8.35 -15.03
C PRO A 327 33.07 9.01 -16.36
N ASN A 328 32.90 8.29 -17.48
CA ASN A 328 33.16 8.78 -18.82
C ASN A 328 31.94 9.47 -19.48
N GLY A 329 30.76 9.40 -18.84
CA GLY A 329 29.52 10.03 -19.30
C GLY A 329 28.84 9.38 -20.50
N LYS A 330 29.27 8.18 -20.91
CA LYS A 330 28.77 7.48 -22.13
C LYS A 330 27.86 6.30 -21.84
N GLU A 331 27.83 5.83 -20.59
CA GLU A 331 27.01 4.70 -20.14
C GLU A 331 26.23 5.06 -18.88
N ILE A 332 25.07 4.44 -18.71
CA ILE A 332 24.26 4.52 -17.49
C ILE A 332 24.01 3.10 -17.02
N ALA A 333 24.36 2.82 -15.76
CA ALA A 333 23.96 1.60 -15.07
C ALA A 333 22.61 1.85 -14.38
N PHE A 334 21.70 0.90 -14.42
CA PHE A 334 20.38 1.05 -13.80
C PHE A 334 19.81 -0.27 -13.30
N ILE A 335 18.92 -0.17 -12.31
CA ILE A 335 18.17 -1.30 -11.75
C ILE A 335 16.74 -1.26 -12.29
N THR A 336 16.25 -2.44 -12.69
CA THR A 336 14.83 -2.66 -12.97
C THR A 336 14.45 -4.08 -12.60
N ARG A 337 13.28 -4.25 -11.98
CA ARG A 337 12.77 -5.55 -11.50
C ARG A 337 13.80 -6.41 -10.76
N GLY A 338 14.66 -5.77 -9.96
CA GLY A 338 15.70 -6.42 -9.19
C GLY A 338 17.01 -6.74 -9.93
N GLU A 339 17.16 -6.39 -11.21
CA GLU A 339 18.37 -6.71 -11.98
C GLU A 339 19.14 -5.51 -12.49
N LEU A 340 20.44 -5.70 -12.69
CA LEU A 340 21.38 -4.67 -13.14
C LEU A 340 21.57 -4.71 -14.66
N PHE A 341 21.39 -3.55 -15.29
CA PHE A 341 21.63 -3.31 -16.71
C PHE A 341 22.57 -2.13 -16.92
N VAL A 342 23.21 -2.09 -18.09
CA VAL A 342 23.93 -0.90 -18.58
C VAL A 342 23.44 -0.55 -19.97
N THR A 343 23.07 0.71 -20.18
CA THR A 343 22.72 1.25 -21.50
C THR A 343 23.70 2.33 -21.94
N SER A 344 23.94 2.41 -23.25
CA SER A 344 24.64 3.53 -23.87
C SER A 344 23.81 4.81 -23.76
N VAL A 345 24.44 5.95 -23.46
CA VAL A 345 23.78 7.26 -23.49
C VAL A 345 23.34 7.63 -24.92
N GLU A 346 24.09 7.19 -25.92
CA GLU A 346 23.80 7.39 -27.35
C GLU A 346 23.74 6.04 -28.06
N GLY A 347 22.75 5.83 -28.94
CA GLY A 347 22.64 4.63 -29.78
C GLY A 347 21.71 3.54 -29.23
N GLY A 348 21.35 3.57 -27.95
CA GLY A 348 20.31 2.71 -27.36
C GLY A 348 20.68 1.24 -27.19
N GLN A 349 21.97 0.90 -27.20
CA GLN A 349 22.42 -0.46 -26.90
C GLN A 349 22.35 -0.71 -25.40
N THR A 350 21.65 -1.76 -24.99
CA THR A 350 21.48 -2.13 -23.58
C THR A 350 21.98 -3.55 -23.34
N LYS A 351 22.75 -3.74 -22.27
CA LYS A 351 23.23 -5.06 -21.85
C LYS A 351 22.76 -5.37 -20.44
N ARG A 352 22.27 -6.59 -20.25
CA ARG A 352 22.00 -7.20 -18.95
C ARG A 352 23.32 -7.62 -18.29
N ILE A 353 23.56 -7.19 -17.05
CA ILE A 353 24.80 -7.45 -16.30
C ILE A 353 24.63 -8.64 -15.35
N THR A 354 23.51 -8.70 -14.63
CA THR A 354 23.15 -9.81 -13.73
C THR A 354 22.06 -10.68 -14.34
N ASN A 355 21.98 -11.94 -13.91
CA ASN A 355 20.94 -12.88 -14.33
C ASN A 355 20.49 -13.70 -13.12
N THR A 356 19.67 -13.08 -12.28
CA THR A 356 19.27 -13.60 -10.97
C THR A 356 17.78 -13.38 -10.73
N PRO A 357 17.10 -14.30 -10.02
CA PRO A 357 15.71 -14.07 -9.59
C PRO A 357 15.62 -13.21 -8.32
N GLN A 358 16.74 -12.93 -7.67
CA GLN A 358 16.84 -12.06 -6.49
C GLN A 358 17.02 -10.60 -6.89
N GLN A 359 17.27 -9.74 -5.89
CA GLN A 359 17.36 -8.31 -6.06
C GLN A 359 18.79 -7.78 -5.93
N GLU A 360 19.16 -6.94 -6.89
CA GLU A 360 20.29 -6.02 -6.87
C GLU A 360 19.83 -4.57 -6.65
N ARG A 361 20.60 -3.80 -5.87
CA ARG A 361 20.37 -2.38 -5.57
C ARG A 361 21.70 -1.64 -5.38
N MET A 362 21.64 -0.32 -5.34
CA MET A 362 22.72 0.58 -4.89
C MET A 362 23.99 0.40 -5.70
N VAL A 363 23.86 0.49 -7.02
CA VAL A 363 24.96 0.31 -7.97
C VAL A 363 25.85 1.54 -7.99
N GLN A 364 27.16 1.34 -8.11
CA GLN A 364 28.16 2.38 -8.25
C GLN A 364 29.26 1.95 -9.24
N TRP A 365 29.81 2.93 -9.94
CA TRP A 365 30.96 2.73 -10.83
C TRP A 365 32.27 2.84 -10.04
N ASN A 366 33.26 2.00 -10.38
CA ASN A 366 34.64 2.30 -10.04
C ASN A 366 35.08 3.60 -10.73
N PRO A 367 35.91 4.46 -10.11
CA PRO A 367 36.42 5.68 -10.74
C PRO A 367 37.05 5.52 -12.13
N ASP A 368 37.61 4.35 -12.45
CA ASP A 368 38.19 4.04 -13.77
C ASP A 368 37.15 3.61 -14.83
N GLY A 369 35.89 3.37 -14.43
CA GLY A 369 34.80 2.95 -15.28
C GLY A 369 34.84 1.49 -15.74
N ARG A 370 35.77 0.66 -15.23
CA ARG A 370 35.96 -0.73 -15.67
C ARG A 370 35.29 -1.78 -14.77
N SER A 371 34.73 -1.35 -13.64
CA SER A 371 34.01 -2.20 -12.70
C SER A 371 32.76 -1.51 -12.15
N LEU A 372 31.75 -2.31 -11.84
CA LEU A 372 30.56 -1.93 -11.10
C LEU A 372 30.57 -2.64 -9.75
N VAL A 373 30.19 -1.94 -8.69
CA VAL A 373 29.90 -2.51 -7.37
C VAL A 373 28.42 -2.30 -7.06
N TYR A 374 27.78 -3.27 -6.44
CA TYR A 374 26.36 -3.21 -6.07
C TYR A 374 26.08 -4.13 -4.89
N ALA A 375 24.98 -3.87 -4.18
CA ALA A 375 24.45 -4.79 -3.18
C ALA A 375 23.53 -5.80 -3.88
N ALA A 376 23.61 -7.07 -3.49
CA ALA A 376 22.69 -8.10 -3.94
C ALA A 376 22.26 -8.98 -2.78
N GLU A 377 20.98 -9.33 -2.74
CA GLU A 377 20.43 -10.21 -1.73
C GLU A 377 20.47 -11.67 -2.20
N ARG A 378 21.63 -12.32 -2.05
CA ARG A 378 21.87 -13.68 -2.52
C ARG A 378 22.39 -14.53 -1.37
N GLY A 379 22.00 -15.80 -1.31
CA GLY A 379 22.39 -16.65 -0.17
C GLY A 379 21.78 -16.21 1.16
N ASN A 380 20.60 -15.59 1.13
CA ASN A 380 19.85 -15.08 2.30
C ASN A 380 20.57 -13.98 3.10
N SER A 381 21.46 -13.23 2.46
CA SER A 381 22.11 -12.04 3.01
C SER A 381 22.21 -10.96 1.95
N TRP A 382 22.19 -9.69 2.38
CA TRP A 382 22.72 -8.61 1.57
C TRP A 382 24.25 -8.68 1.61
N ASP A 383 24.85 -8.84 0.44
CA ASP A 383 26.29 -8.81 0.27
C ASP A 383 26.67 -7.89 -0.90
N ILE A 384 27.94 -7.51 -0.97
CA ILE A 384 28.44 -6.60 -2.00
C ILE A 384 29.19 -7.39 -3.06
N TYR A 385 28.73 -7.25 -4.31
CA TYR A 385 29.29 -7.89 -5.48
C TYR A 385 30.00 -6.86 -6.37
N GLN A 386 30.98 -7.34 -7.14
CA GLN A 386 31.65 -6.55 -8.15
C GLN A 386 31.63 -7.26 -9.49
N THR A 387 31.21 -6.57 -10.55
CA THR A 387 31.32 -7.04 -11.93
C THR A 387 32.29 -6.18 -12.73
N SER A 388 33.20 -6.81 -13.47
CA SER A 388 34.31 -6.13 -14.17
C SER A 388 34.43 -6.52 -15.65
N LEU A 389 34.92 -5.57 -16.44
CA LEU A 389 35.33 -5.78 -17.84
C LEU A 389 36.65 -6.55 -17.90
N THR A 390 36.62 -7.76 -18.47
CA THR A 390 37.80 -8.64 -18.56
C THR A 390 38.68 -8.33 -19.76
N ARG A 391 38.08 -7.82 -20.85
CA ARG A 391 38.75 -7.53 -22.12
C ARG A 391 39.22 -6.09 -22.18
N LYS A 392 40.46 -5.86 -22.61
CA LYS A 392 41.05 -4.50 -22.70
C LYS A 392 40.57 -3.72 -23.92
N ASP A 393 40.25 -4.45 -24.99
CA ASP A 393 39.71 -3.93 -26.26
C ASP A 393 38.22 -3.59 -26.20
N GLU A 394 37.52 -4.00 -25.13
CA GLU A 394 36.12 -3.67 -24.86
C GLU A 394 36.05 -2.64 -23.73
N PRO A 395 35.93 -1.33 -24.03
CA PRO A 395 35.96 -0.28 -23.01
C PRO A 395 34.60 0.00 -22.36
N TYR A 396 33.51 -0.61 -22.86
CA TYR A 396 32.13 -0.31 -22.45
C TYR A 396 31.39 -1.57 -22.03
N PHE A 397 30.61 -1.48 -20.95
CA PHE A 397 29.75 -2.56 -20.47
C PHE A 397 28.62 -2.87 -21.46
N TYR A 398 27.96 -1.85 -22.03
CA TYR A 398 26.84 -2.07 -22.95
C TYR A 398 27.23 -2.88 -24.21
N ALA A 399 28.51 -2.89 -24.58
CA ALA A 399 29.06 -3.60 -25.73
C ALA A 399 30.02 -4.74 -25.36
N SER A 400 30.17 -5.05 -24.07
CA SER A 400 31.07 -6.11 -23.62
C SER A 400 30.62 -7.48 -24.10
N THR A 401 31.55 -8.43 -24.22
CA THR A 401 31.23 -9.84 -24.51
C THR A 401 31.36 -10.71 -23.27
N VAL A 402 32.43 -10.51 -22.48
CA VAL A 402 32.74 -11.32 -21.29
C VAL A 402 32.85 -10.44 -20.05
N LEU A 403 32.03 -10.75 -19.04
CA LEU A 403 32.03 -10.11 -17.73
C LEU A 403 32.51 -11.10 -16.68
N GLN A 404 33.17 -10.59 -15.63
CA GLN A 404 33.54 -11.37 -14.46
C GLN A 404 32.90 -10.75 -13.23
N GLU A 405 32.02 -11.51 -12.58
CA GLU A 405 31.44 -11.17 -11.27
C GLU A 405 32.23 -11.86 -10.15
N LYS A 406 32.38 -11.19 -9.00
CA LYS A 406 32.87 -11.78 -7.75
C LYS A 406 32.11 -11.23 -6.55
N LEU A 407 31.91 -12.08 -5.54
CA LEU A 407 31.54 -11.65 -4.19
C LEU A 407 32.73 -10.87 -3.59
N LEU A 408 32.52 -9.59 -3.26
CA LEU A 408 33.60 -8.70 -2.83
C LEU A 408 33.62 -8.50 -1.32
N ILE A 409 32.48 -8.17 -0.71
CA ILE A 409 32.36 -8.00 0.74
C ILE A 409 31.22 -8.89 1.23
N HIS A 410 31.56 -9.78 2.14
CA HIS A 410 30.63 -10.64 2.86
C HIS A 410 30.98 -10.57 4.35
N THR A 411 29.96 -10.37 5.18
CA THR A 411 30.09 -10.32 6.63
C THR A 411 29.00 -11.17 7.28
N ASN A 412 29.02 -11.27 8.61
CA ASN A 412 27.92 -11.92 9.35
C ASN A 412 26.65 -11.06 9.42
N GLY A 413 26.73 -9.79 9.01
CA GLY A 413 25.62 -8.85 8.93
C GLY A 413 25.22 -8.58 7.48
N GLU A 414 24.19 -7.77 7.28
CA GLU A 414 23.71 -7.38 5.96
C GLU A 414 24.49 -6.18 5.43
N SER A 415 25.29 -6.36 4.37
CA SER A 415 26.18 -5.34 3.79
C SER A 415 25.61 -4.77 2.48
N PHE A 416 25.39 -3.45 2.42
CA PHE A 416 24.77 -2.78 1.26
C PHE A 416 25.17 -1.30 1.15
N GLN A 417 24.63 -0.56 0.17
CA GLN A 417 25.04 0.81 -0.19
C GLN A 417 26.55 1.00 -0.46
N PRO A 418 27.23 0.16 -1.27
CA PRO A 418 28.66 0.33 -1.51
C PRO A 418 28.96 1.62 -2.29
N ARG A 419 29.96 2.40 -1.86
CA ARG A 419 30.51 3.54 -2.61
C ARG A 419 32.03 3.52 -2.62
N TYR A 420 32.62 3.56 -3.81
CA TYR A 420 34.08 3.67 -3.97
C TYR A 420 34.60 5.01 -3.46
N SER A 421 35.79 4.97 -2.83
CA SER A 421 36.60 6.17 -2.65
C SER A 421 36.99 6.74 -4.03
N PRO A 422 37.10 8.07 -4.19
CA PRO A 422 37.50 8.67 -5.47
C PRO A 422 38.85 8.20 -6.03
N ASP A 423 39.77 7.74 -5.18
CA ASP A 423 41.04 7.13 -5.61
C ASP A 423 40.92 5.64 -5.99
N GLY A 424 39.75 5.04 -5.81
CA GLY A 424 39.43 3.66 -6.18
C GLY A 424 40.05 2.60 -5.28
N LYS A 425 40.60 2.95 -4.11
CA LYS A 425 41.31 2.01 -3.22
C LYS A 425 40.45 1.43 -2.10
N GLU A 426 39.35 2.11 -1.76
CA GLU A 426 38.48 1.73 -0.65
C GLU A 426 37.01 1.77 -1.04
N ILE A 427 36.17 1.09 -0.27
CA ILE A 427 34.72 1.09 -0.41
C ILE A 427 34.11 1.38 0.95
N ALA A 428 33.30 2.43 1.06
CA ALA A 428 32.43 2.63 2.20
C ALA A 428 31.10 1.93 1.96
N TYR A 429 30.51 1.37 3.00
CA TYR A 429 29.25 0.63 2.93
C TYR A 429 28.54 0.63 4.29
N ILE A 430 27.24 0.34 4.26
CA ILE A 430 26.43 0.18 5.47
C ILE A 430 26.29 -1.31 5.80
N GLU A 431 26.46 -1.66 7.06
CA GLU A 431 26.13 -2.98 7.61
C GLU A 431 24.95 -2.88 8.57
N ASP A 432 24.01 -3.83 8.50
CA ASP A 432 22.83 -3.96 9.36
C ASP A 432 22.02 -2.65 9.51
N ARG A 433 22.09 -1.77 8.51
CA ARG A 433 21.41 -0.46 8.44
C ARG A 433 21.80 0.56 9.48
N ASN A 434 22.74 0.27 10.37
CA ASN A 434 23.10 1.14 11.48
C ASN A 434 24.61 1.32 11.67
N LEU A 435 25.45 0.61 10.91
CA LEU A 435 26.90 0.75 10.95
C LEU A 435 27.41 1.31 9.63
N LEU A 436 28.23 2.36 9.66
CA LEU A 436 29.04 2.77 8.51
C LEU A 436 30.42 2.14 8.61
N LYS A 437 30.85 1.45 7.55
CA LYS A 437 32.14 0.77 7.48
C LYS A 437 32.91 1.16 6.23
N VAL A 438 34.24 1.00 6.29
CA VAL A 438 35.15 1.15 5.15
C VAL A 438 35.98 -0.12 4.97
N TYR A 439 35.98 -0.64 3.75
CA TYR A 439 36.74 -1.79 3.29
C TYR A 439 37.91 -1.34 2.40
N THR A 440 39.13 -1.78 2.72
CA THR A 440 40.32 -1.51 1.91
C THR A 440 40.56 -2.64 0.91
N LEU A 441 40.50 -2.35 -0.40
CA LEU A 441 40.53 -3.36 -1.47
C LEU A 441 41.83 -4.19 -1.51
N GLU A 442 42.97 -3.56 -1.23
CA GLU A 442 44.28 -4.21 -1.28
C GLU A 442 44.47 -5.24 -0.16
N SER A 443 44.06 -4.88 1.06
CA SER A 443 44.30 -5.70 2.26
C SER A 443 43.13 -6.60 2.64
N GLY A 444 41.94 -6.32 2.10
CA GLY A 444 40.69 -6.99 2.47
C GLY A 444 40.19 -6.68 3.89
N LYS A 445 40.73 -5.65 4.55
CA LYS A 445 40.37 -5.28 5.92
C LYS A 445 39.24 -4.25 5.96
N THR A 446 38.40 -4.38 6.99
CA THR A 446 37.29 -3.46 7.27
C THR A 446 37.54 -2.69 8.56
N ARG A 447 37.09 -1.43 8.62
CA ARG A 447 36.99 -0.62 9.84
C ARG A 447 35.61 0.04 9.96
N THR A 448 35.12 0.18 11.18
CA THR A 448 33.84 0.85 11.48
C THR A 448 34.10 2.33 11.73
N LEU A 449 33.35 3.21 11.07
CA LEU A 449 33.42 4.66 11.23
C LEU A 449 32.27 5.22 12.07
N LEU A 450 31.05 4.71 11.85
CA LEU A 450 29.88 5.04 12.67
C LEU A 450 29.37 3.74 13.31
N PRO A 451 29.33 3.62 14.65
CA PRO A 451 28.80 2.46 15.32
C PRO A 451 27.27 2.45 15.36
N ALA A 452 26.69 1.28 15.67
CA ALA A 452 25.25 1.12 15.86
C ALA A 452 24.69 2.03 16.97
N GLY A 453 23.39 2.36 16.87
CA GLY A 453 22.66 3.18 17.85
C GLY A 453 22.65 4.69 17.53
N HIS A 454 23.42 5.12 16.53
CA HIS A 454 23.38 6.48 16.01
C HIS A 454 22.16 6.71 15.11
N ASN A 455 21.93 5.78 14.16
CA ASN A 455 20.84 5.82 13.19
C ASN A 455 19.83 4.70 13.45
N TYR A 456 18.54 5.03 13.33
CA TYR A 456 17.42 4.08 13.35
C TYR A 456 16.77 4.05 11.97
N SER A 457 17.30 3.17 11.12
CA SER A 457 16.79 2.97 9.77
C SER A 457 15.41 2.29 9.78
N TYR A 458 14.51 2.87 9.01
CA TYR A 458 13.14 2.44 8.75
C TYR A 458 13.02 1.64 7.45
N SER A 459 13.86 1.91 6.45
CA SER A 459 13.88 1.18 5.17
C SER A 459 15.28 1.12 4.58
N ASP A 460 15.55 0.13 3.73
CA ASP A 460 16.85 0.00 3.06
C ASP A 460 17.10 1.25 2.19
N GLY A 461 18.23 1.94 2.38
CA GLY A 461 18.55 3.16 1.61
C GLY A 461 18.06 4.48 2.20
N ASP A 462 17.57 4.51 3.43
CA ASP A 462 16.92 5.71 4.01
C ASP A 462 17.85 6.72 4.70
N TRP A 463 19.16 6.43 4.75
CA TRP A 463 20.18 7.41 5.11
C TRP A 463 21.42 7.28 4.22
N ASP A 464 22.11 8.39 3.98
CA ASP A 464 23.18 8.47 2.98
C ASP A 464 24.55 8.89 3.53
N PHE A 465 25.60 8.64 2.74
CA PHE A 465 26.97 9.11 2.99
C PHE A 465 27.75 9.35 1.69
N GLN A 466 28.71 10.29 1.67
CA GLN A 466 29.50 10.64 0.49
C GLN A 466 30.97 10.87 0.80
N TRP A 467 31.85 10.27 -0.01
CA TRP A 467 33.29 10.49 0.05
C TRP A 467 33.67 11.91 -0.35
N SER A 468 34.63 12.49 0.36
CA SER A 468 35.31 13.71 -0.08
C SER A 468 36.13 13.44 -1.34
N PRO A 469 36.34 14.43 -2.22
CA PRO A 469 37.11 14.26 -3.46
C PRO A 469 38.56 13.78 -3.28
N ASP A 470 39.14 13.95 -2.09
CA ASP A 470 40.49 13.50 -1.74
C ASP A 470 40.53 12.14 -1.02
N SER A 471 39.38 11.47 -0.87
CA SER A 471 39.22 10.16 -0.21
C SER A 471 39.55 10.14 1.29
N LYS A 472 39.69 11.29 1.96
CA LYS A 472 40.09 11.34 3.38
C LYS A 472 38.94 11.57 4.36
N TRP A 473 37.79 12.03 3.89
CA TRP A 473 36.63 12.36 4.69
C TRP A 473 35.36 11.77 4.09
N LEU A 474 34.34 11.62 4.92
CA LEU A 474 32.99 11.27 4.55
C LEU A 474 32.04 12.33 5.12
N LEU A 475 31.09 12.78 4.30
CA LEU A 475 29.84 13.36 4.79
C LEU A 475 28.89 12.22 5.09
N ILE A 476 28.24 12.22 6.25
CA ILE A 476 27.32 11.16 6.67
C ILE A 476 26.07 11.79 7.26
N GLU A 477 24.93 11.14 7.09
CA GLU A 477 23.74 11.43 7.89
C GLU A 477 23.84 10.71 9.26
N ASP A 478 23.67 11.46 10.35
CA ASP A 478 23.73 10.98 11.73
C ASP A 478 22.52 11.51 12.53
N GLN A 479 21.69 10.60 13.01
CA GLN A 479 20.52 10.87 13.83
C GLN A 479 20.85 11.08 15.32
N ARG A 480 22.10 10.84 15.72
CA ARG A 480 22.61 11.05 17.08
C ARG A 480 21.81 10.31 18.15
N GLY A 481 21.25 9.16 17.78
CA GLY A 481 20.38 8.37 18.64
C GLY A 481 18.96 8.90 18.80
N GLN A 482 18.52 9.85 17.95
CA GLN A 482 17.14 10.36 17.92
C GLN A 482 16.42 9.94 16.63
N ALA A 483 15.38 9.12 16.74
CA ALA A 483 14.63 8.68 15.57
C ALA A 483 14.05 9.88 14.78
N PHE A 484 14.15 9.81 13.45
CA PHE A 484 13.57 10.78 12.49
C PHE A 484 14.13 12.21 12.55
N ILE A 485 15.28 12.45 13.19
CA ILE A 485 15.97 13.75 13.18
C ILE A 485 17.33 13.57 12.50
N ASN A 486 17.47 14.05 11.26
CA ASN A 486 18.72 13.91 10.52
C ASN A 486 19.66 15.11 10.77
N ASN A 487 20.93 14.83 11.03
CA ASN A 487 22.02 15.81 11.04
C ASN A 487 23.09 15.36 10.04
N THR A 488 23.96 16.27 9.62
CA THR A 488 25.11 15.92 8.77
C THR A 488 26.40 16.00 9.58
N ALA A 489 27.21 14.95 9.52
CA ALA A 489 28.52 14.90 10.16
C ALA A 489 29.64 14.68 9.14
N LEU A 490 30.81 15.23 9.46
CA LEU A 490 32.10 14.96 8.83
C LEU A 490 32.83 13.89 9.65
N VAL A 491 33.23 12.81 8.98
CA VAL A 491 33.98 11.71 9.59
C VAL A 491 35.26 11.47 8.81
N ARG A 492 36.39 11.32 9.53
CA ARG A 492 37.64 10.91 8.89
C ARG A 492 37.53 9.47 8.40
N ALA A 493 37.93 9.25 7.14
CA ALA A 493 37.83 7.93 6.52
C ALA A 493 38.69 6.86 7.20
N ASP A 494 39.73 7.24 7.94
CA ASP A 494 40.58 6.33 8.73
C ASP A 494 40.08 6.10 10.16
N GLY A 495 39.01 6.78 10.59
CA GLY A 495 38.47 6.68 11.95
C GLY A 495 39.35 7.29 13.04
N SER A 496 40.35 8.09 12.69
CA SER A 496 41.31 8.65 13.65
C SER A 496 40.77 9.80 14.51
N GLN A 497 39.60 10.34 14.18
CA GLN A 497 38.99 11.49 14.86
C GLN A 497 37.49 11.26 15.09
N PRO A 498 36.92 11.83 16.16
CA PRO A 498 35.46 11.87 16.37
C PRO A 498 34.74 12.60 15.24
N SER A 499 33.46 12.28 15.05
CA SER A 499 32.58 12.99 14.12
C SER A 499 32.50 14.48 14.44
N ILE A 500 32.55 15.31 13.40
CA ILE A 500 32.44 16.77 13.49
C ILE A 500 31.13 17.18 12.84
N TYR A 501 30.36 18.06 13.47
CA TYR A 501 29.09 18.56 12.94
C TYR A 501 29.33 19.98 12.41
N PRO A 502 29.56 20.16 11.10
CA PRO A 502 29.89 21.48 10.53
C PRO A 502 28.73 22.48 10.63
N VAL A 503 27.50 21.97 10.76
CA VAL A 503 26.27 22.74 11.01
C VAL A 503 25.50 22.03 12.12
N SER A 504 24.79 22.78 12.96
CA SER A 504 23.93 22.22 14.02
C SER A 504 22.63 23.02 14.12
N SER A 505 21.64 22.67 13.30
CA SER A 505 20.35 23.34 13.22
C SER A 505 19.24 22.53 13.86
N GLY A 506 18.32 23.20 14.57
CA GLY A 506 17.07 22.56 15.04
C GLY A 506 16.11 22.15 13.92
N PHE A 507 16.44 22.47 12.66
CA PHE A 507 15.69 22.08 11.47
C PHE A 507 16.26 20.81 10.79
N GLY A 508 17.38 20.28 11.31
CA GLY A 508 18.11 19.15 10.73
C GLY A 508 18.90 19.49 9.46
N GLU A 509 19.79 18.58 9.09
CA GLU A 509 20.59 18.62 7.87
C GLU A 509 20.58 17.26 7.18
N GLY A 510 19.81 17.16 6.09
CA GLY A 510 19.76 15.97 5.24
C GLY A 510 20.13 16.26 3.79
N GLY A 511 20.38 15.21 3.02
CA GLY A 511 20.71 15.29 1.60
C GLY A 511 21.99 16.08 1.33
N ALA A 512 22.99 15.95 2.20
CA ALA A 512 24.21 16.73 2.10
C ALA A 512 25.12 16.26 0.96
N LYS A 513 25.76 17.20 0.26
CA LYS A 513 26.64 16.91 -0.88
C LYS A 513 27.94 17.72 -0.84
N TRP A 514 29.01 17.17 -1.39
CA TRP A 514 30.26 17.90 -1.62
C TRP A 514 30.17 18.76 -2.88
N ALA A 515 30.76 19.96 -2.83
CA ALA A 515 30.94 20.84 -3.97
C ALA A 515 32.30 21.56 -3.91
N LEU A 516 32.67 22.28 -4.98
CA LEU A 516 33.94 23.03 -5.09
C LEU A 516 35.18 22.20 -4.70
N ASN A 517 35.28 20.98 -5.22
CA ASN A 517 36.34 20.02 -4.90
C ASN A 517 36.52 19.76 -3.39
N GLY A 518 35.42 19.73 -2.64
CA GLY A 518 35.42 19.43 -1.21
C GLY A 518 35.50 20.67 -0.31
N LYS A 519 35.56 21.88 -0.88
CA LYS A 519 35.63 23.14 -0.12
C LYS A 519 34.27 23.69 0.28
N LEU A 520 33.18 23.08 -0.17
CA LEU A 520 31.81 23.44 0.12
C LEU A 520 31.02 22.17 0.46
N MET A 521 30.26 22.21 1.55
CA MET A 521 29.19 21.26 1.85
C MET A 521 27.85 21.94 1.61
N THR A 522 26.96 21.31 0.87
CA THR A 522 25.56 21.73 0.75
C THR A 522 24.63 20.82 1.53
N TRP A 523 23.45 21.31 1.90
CA TRP A 523 22.38 20.50 2.51
C TRP A 523 21.00 21.10 2.23
N ILE A 524 19.95 20.35 2.51
CA ILE A 524 18.56 20.79 2.40
C ILE A 524 18.04 21.20 3.78
N SER A 525 17.34 22.34 3.87
CA SER A 525 16.68 22.77 5.11
C SER A 525 15.30 23.39 4.84
N ASP A 526 14.33 23.12 5.72
CA ASP A 526 12.97 23.66 5.66
C ASP A 526 12.80 24.96 6.47
N ARG A 527 13.91 25.55 6.94
CA ARG A 527 13.96 26.70 7.85
C ARG A 527 13.13 27.90 7.39
N GLU A 528 13.23 28.24 6.11
CA GLU A 528 12.55 29.40 5.49
C GLU A 528 11.29 29.00 4.72
N GLY A 529 11.05 27.69 4.59
CA GLY A 529 10.01 27.15 3.72
C GLY A 529 8.63 27.17 4.35
N ARG A 530 7.61 27.21 3.49
CA ARG A 530 6.23 27.01 3.94
C ARG A 530 6.08 25.59 4.47
N LYS A 531 5.51 25.48 5.67
CA LYS A 531 5.26 24.21 6.34
C LYS A 531 3.79 23.82 6.23
N SER A 532 3.56 22.53 6.40
CA SER A 532 2.23 21.99 6.65
C SER A 532 1.62 22.60 7.92
N VAL A 533 0.29 22.53 8.03
CA VAL A 533 -0.41 22.98 9.24
C VAL A 533 -0.24 21.92 10.33
N ALA A 534 -0.27 20.65 9.95
CA ALA A 534 0.16 19.55 10.80
C ALA A 534 1.70 19.47 10.81
N ASN A 535 2.25 18.88 11.87
CA ASN A 535 3.69 18.59 11.97
C ASN A 535 4.16 17.65 10.84
N GLN A 536 3.30 16.70 10.44
CA GLN A 536 3.49 15.88 9.25
C GLN A 536 2.98 16.61 8.00
N GLY A 537 3.67 16.46 6.87
CA GLY A 537 3.14 16.84 5.56
C GLY A 537 4.18 17.48 4.64
N SER A 538 3.69 18.09 3.56
CA SER A 538 4.55 18.81 2.60
C SER A 538 5.24 19.98 3.28
N ARG A 539 6.54 20.09 3.05
CA ARG A 539 7.34 21.24 3.42
C ARG A 539 8.10 21.72 2.20
N GLU A 540 8.15 23.02 2.01
CA GLU A 540 9.10 23.61 1.08
C GLU A 540 10.47 23.66 1.76
N VAL A 541 11.50 23.48 0.96
CA VAL A 541 12.89 23.45 1.41
C VAL A 541 13.75 24.32 0.52
N ASP A 542 14.93 24.63 1.03
CA ASP A 542 15.98 25.37 0.34
C ASP A 542 17.28 24.59 0.36
N VAL A 543 18.14 24.85 -0.63
CA VAL A 543 19.52 24.35 -0.62
C VAL A 543 20.39 25.40 0.03
N TYR A 544 21.12 25.01 1.06
CA TYR A 544 22.12 25.81 1.75
C TYR A 544 23.54 25.30 1.45
N GLY A 545 24.53 26.13 1.72
CA GLY A 545 25.94 25.79 1.61
C GLY A 545 26.76 26.38 2.75
N VAL A 546 27.78 25.64 3.22
CA VAL A 546 28.79 26.08 4.19
C VAL A 546 30.18 25.85 3.60
N PHE A 547 31.00 26.90 3.62
CA PHE A 547 32.33 26.87 3.02
C PHE A 547 33.39 26.47 4.05
N PHE A 548 34.22 25.50 3.70
CA PHE A 548 35.40 25.08 4.47
C PHE A 548 36.68 25.82 4.07
N ASP A 549 36.58 26.81 3.18
CA ASP A 549 37.70 27.63 2.69
C ASP A 549 37.24 29.09 2.62
N GLN A 550 37.89 29.97 3.39
CA GLN A 550 37.54 31.40 3.46
C GLN A 550 37.70 32.10 2.11
N ASN A 551 38.74 31.79 1.33
CA ASN A 551 38.96 32.41 0.03
C ASN A 551 37.85 32.02 -0.97
N GLN A 552 37.43 30.75 -0.99
CA GLN A 552 36.28 30.35 -1.81
C GLN A 552 35.00 31.05 -1.39
N TYR A 553 34.77 31.23 -0.09
CA TYR A 553 33.62 31.99 0.41
C TYR A 553 33.66 33.45 -0.06
N ASP A 554 34.80 34.13 0.10
CA ASP A 554 34.98 35.52 -0.32
C ASP A 554 34.78 35.68 -1.84
N ARG A 555 35.35 34.77 -2.65
CA ARG A 555 35.14 34.73 -4.11
C ARG A 555 33.68 34.48 -4.49
N PHE A 556 32.95 33.67 -3.72
CA PHE A 556 31.54 33.40 -3.96
C PHE A 556 30.67 34.64 -3.69
N LYS A 557 31.06 35.45 -2.70
CA LYS A 557 30.35 36.68 -2.28
C LYS A 557 30.54 37.87 -3.20
N LEU A 558 31.54 37.85 -4.10
CA LEU A 558 31.75 38.91 -5.09
C LEU A 558 30.51 39.10 -5.98
N SER A 559 30.21 40.35 -6.33
CA SER A 559 29.23 40.65 -7.37
C SER A 559 29.67 40.07 -8.73
N LYS A 560 28.74 40.02 -9.70
CA LYS A 560 29.03 39.56 -11.06
C LYS A 560 30.21 40.32 -11.69
N ASP A 561 30.24 41.64 -11.52
CA ASP A 561 31.27 42.51 -12.10
C ASP A 561 32.62 42.32 -11.40
N GLU A 562 32.63 42.28 -10.06
CA GLU A 562 33.86 42.04 -9.29
C GLU A 562 34.45 40.66 -9.58
N TYR A 563 33.61 39.62 -9.68
CA TYR A 563 34.04 38.27 -10.02
C TYR A 563 34.58 38.19 -11.45
N SER A 564 33.94 38.87 -12.41
CA SER A 564 34.42 38.95 -13.79
C SER A 564 35.78 39.65 -13.88
N LEU A 565 35.97 40.76 -13.16
CA LEU A 565 37.25 41.47 -13.06
C LEU A 565 38.34 40.61 -12.41
N LEU A 566 37.99 39.84 -11.37
CA LEU A 566 38.91 38.89 -10.75
C LEU A 566 39.34 37.81 -11.76
N GLN A 567 38.40 37.22 -12.49
CA GLN A 567 38.70 36.22 -13.52
C GLN A 567 39.58 36.77 -14.65
N GLU A 568 39.39 38.03 -15.07
CA GLU A 568 40.27 38.66 -16.07
C GLU A 568 41.71 38.86 -15.55
N LYS A 569 41.87 39.21 -14.27
CA LYS A 569 43.19 39.32 -13.63
C LYS A 569 43.86 37.96 -13.51
N GLU A 570 43.15 36.96 -13.00
CA GLU A 570 43.66 35.59 -12.86
C GLU A 570 44.04 35.00 -14.22
N LYS A 571 43.24 35.20 -15.29
CA LYS A 571 43.59 34.78 -16.66
C LYS A 571 44.87 35.42 -17.19
N LYS A 572 45.16 36.68 -16.83
CA LYS A 572 46.42 37.35 -17.20
C LYS A 572 47.62 36.82 -16.42
N GLU A 573 47.42 36.39 -15.16
CA GLU A 573 48.47 35.80 -14.33
C GLU A 573 48.74 34.32 -14.67
N ASP A 574 47.72 33.53 -15.06
CA ASP A 574 47.85 32.12 -15.44
C ASP A 574 48.62 31.91 -16.74
N THR A 575 48.62 32.89 -17.66
CA THR A 575 49.52 32.87 -18.83
C THR A 575 51.01 32.87 -18.46
N ALA A 576 51.38 33.12 -17.19
CA ALA A 576 52.76 33.14 -16.70
C ALA A 576 53.21 31.91 -15.88
N LYS A 577 52.32 30.96 -15.53
CA LYS A 577 52.71 29.74 -14.77
C LYS A 577 51.98 28.49 -15.28
N LYS A 578 52.69 27.64 -16.04
CA LYS A 578 52.24 26.27 -16.37
C LYS A 578 52.66 25.30 -15.26
N GLY A 579 51.69 24.79 -14.50
CA GLY A 579 51.88 23.64 -13.63
C GLY A 579 50.76 23.46 -12.61
N ASP A 580 49.68 22.77 -12.99
CA ASP A 580 48.63 22.32 -12.07
C ASP A 580 49.18 21.27 -11.10
N LYS A 581 49.63 21.71 -9.92
CA LYS A 581 49.68 20.83 -8.75
C LYS A 581 48.36 20.97 -8.01
N LYS A 582 47.57 19.89 -7.94
CA LYS A 582 46.42 19.81 -7.03
C LYS A 582 46.92 19.99 -5.60
N GLU A 583 46.58 21.11 -4.99
CA GLU A 583 46.83 21.33 -3.56
C GLU A 583 45.97 20.37 -2.72
N PRO A 584 46.49 19.89 -1.56
CA PRO A 584 45.72 19.04 -0.66
C PRO A 584 44.44 19.75 -0.18
N LEU A 585 43.34 19.02 -0.04
CA LEU A 585 42.13 19.55 0.60
C LEU A 585 42.42 19.84 2.08
N VAL A 586 42.24 21.10 2.48
CA VAL A 586 42.34 21.55 3.86
C VAL A 586 40.97 22.11 4.24
N LEU A 587 40.39 21.57 5.32
CA LEU A 587 39.11 22.04 5.85
C LEU A 587 39.38 23.02 6.98
N ASP A 588 39.03 24.28 6.79
CA ASP A 588 38.94 25.26 7.86
C ASP A 588 37.57 25.10 8.54
N LEU A 589 37.56 24.67 9.80
CA LEU A 589 36.36 24.38 10.58
C LEU A 589 36.03 25.48 11.60
N GLU A 590 36.80 26.57 11.63
CA GLU A 590 36.57 27.67 12.57
C GLU A 590 35.50 28.64 12.03
N ASN A 591 34.65 29.18 12.91
CA ASN A 591 33.68 30.24 12.54
C ASN A 591 32.78 29.89 11.33
N LEU A 592 32.40 28.62 11.16
CA LEU A 592 31.61 28.16 10.01
C LEU A 592 30.25 28.87 9.88
N ASP A 593 29.65 29.30 10.99
CA ASP A 593 28.38 30.06 10.99
C ASP A 593 28.46 31.36 10.16
N ASN A 594 29.64 31.98 10.06
CA ASN A 594 29.86 33.19 9.26
C ASN A 594 30.05 32.90 7.76
N ARG A 595 30.13 31.62 7.39
CA ARG A 595 30.41 31.12 6.04
C ARG A 595 29.27 30.26 5.47
N GLN A 596 28.07 30.40 6.03
CA GLN A 596 26.84 29.76 5.54
C GLN A 596 26.06 30.69 4.60
N LEU A 597 25.44 30.13 3.57
CA LEU A 597 24.57 30.87 2.65
C LEU A 597 23.47 30.01 2.02
N ARG A 598 22.34 30.64 1.71
CA ARG A 598 21.22 30.05 0.97
C ARG A 598 21.49 30.16 -0.53
N LEU A 599 21.49 29.03 -1.24
CA LEU A 599 21.79 28.93 -2.67
C LEU A 599 20.55 29.10 -3.55
N THR A 600 19.39 28.63 -3.09
CA THR A 600 18.11 28.85 -3.75
C THR A 600 17.58 30.26 -3.48
N ILE A 601 16.73 30.77 -4.37
CA ILE A 601 16.12 32.10 -4.21
C ILE A 601 14.75 32.07 -3.54
N ASN A 602 14.08 30.92 -3.61
CA ASN A 602 12.78 30.65 -3.01
C ASN A 602 12.76 29.19 -2.56
N SER A 603 11.98 28.93 -1.51
CA SER A 603 11.73 27.58 -1.02
C SER A 603 10.81 26.85 -2.02
N SER A 604 10.98 25.54 -2.14
CA SER A 604 10.09 24.72 -2.98
C SER A 604 10.10 23.25 -2.54
N SER A 605 9.17 22.44 -3.04
CA SER A 605 9.20 20.98 -2.82
C SER A 605 10.24 20.35 -3.75
N LEU A 606 11.44 20.11 -3.21
CA LEU A 606 12.58 19.55 -3.94
C LEU A 606 12.56 18.02 -3.92
N SER A 607 12.95 17.40 -5.04
CA SER A 607 13.23 15.96 -5.12
C SER A 607 14.73 15.67 -4.95
N ASP A 608 15.57 16.34 -5.74
CA ASP A 608 17.03 16.26 -5.66
C ASP A 608 17.66 17.52 -6.27
N TYR A 609 18.96 17.72 -6.05
CA TYR A 609 19.73 18.86 -6.57
C TYR A 609 21.20 18.50 -6.85
N VAL A 610 21.84 19.20 -7.78
CA VAL A 610 23.27 19.10 -8.08
C VAL A 610 23.86 20.48 -8.41
N LEU A 611 25.13 20.69 -8.06
CA LEU A 611 25.92 21.84 -8.48
C LEU A 611 26.86 21.43 -9.62
N ASN A 612 27.12 22.35 -10.56
CA ASN A 612 28.27 22.19 -11.44
C ASN A 612 29.60 22.39 -10.67
N SER A 613 30.72 22.01 -11.28
CA SER A 613 32.02 21.90 -10.61
C SER A 613 32.53 23.19 -9.96
N ASP A 614 32.18 24.35 -10.50
CA ASP A 614 32.56 25.68 -9.99
C ASP A 614 31.46 26.34 -9.15
N ALA A 615 30.38 25.60 -8.85
CA ALA A 615 29.19 26.05 -8.13
C ALA A 615 28.52 27.32 -8.69
N SER A 616 28.75 27.65 -9.98
CA SER A 616 28.08 28.76 -10.64
C SER A 616 26.62 28.47 -10.98
N LYS A 617 26.23 27.21 -11.11
CA LYS A 617 24.85 26.78 -11.41
C LYS A 617 24.41 25.67 -10.45
N LEU A 618 23.26 25.87 -9.82
CA LEU A 618 22.51 24.89 -9.04
C LEU A 618 21.35 24.39 -9.90
N PHE A 619 21.33 23.10 -10.20
CA PHE A 619 20.22 22.42 -10.87
C PHE A 619 19.42 21.63 -9.84
N TYR A 620 18.10 21.67 -9.93
CA TYR A 620 17.25 20.97 -8.97
C TYR A 620 15.90 20.61 -9.56
N LEU A 621 15.34 19.49 -9.11
CA LEU A 621 13.98 19.08 -9.44
C LEU A 621 13.03 19.68 -8.42
N SER A 622 12.09 20.49 -8.89
CA SER A 622 11.10 21.15 -8.04
C SER A 622 9.69 20.87 -8.55
N SER A 623 8.79 20.54 -7.63
CA SER A 623 7.39 20.31 -7.96
C SER A 623 6.73 21.61 -8.41
N PHE A 624 6.17 21.61 -9.61
CA PHE A 624 5.39 22.72 -10.17
C PHE A 624 4.24 22.17 -11.03
N GLU A 625 3.02 22.65 -10.80
CA GLU A 625 1.78 22.15 -11.43
C GLU A 625 1.56 20.62 -11.30
N LYS A 626 1.95 19.82 -12.30
CA LYS A 626 1.57 18.40 -12.47
C LYS A 626 2.70 17.40 -12.19
N GLY A 627 3.85 17.84 -11.67
CA GLY A 627 4.97 16.98 -11.36
C GLY A 627 6.24 17.78 -11.04
N TYR A 628 7.39 17.16 -11.20
CA TYR A 628 8.69 17.80 -11.02
C TYR A 628 9.23 18.30 -12.36
N ASP A 629 9.62 19.57 -12.39
CA ASP A 629 10.35 20.18 -13.50
C ASP A 629 11.80 20.42 -13.09
N LEU A 630 12.70 20.53 -14.06
CA LEU A 630 14.10 20.82 -13.82
C LEU A 630 14.34 22.32 -13.84
N TRP A 631 14.81 22.85 -12.72
CA TRP A 631 15.13 24.27 -12.53
C TRP A 631 16.62 24.49 -12.47
N VAL A 632 17.03 25.72 -12.79
CA VAL A 632 18.40 26.19 -12.60
C VAL A 632 18.39 27.55 -11.91
N THR A 633 19.25 27.69 -10.90
CA THR A 633 19.59 28.95 -10.24
C THR A 633 21.08 29.21 -10.42
N GLU A 634 21.44 30.44 -10.81
CA GLU A 634 22.81 30.94 -10.68
C GLU A 634 22.96 31.59 -9.29
N PRO A 635 23.66 30.97 -8.31
CA PRO A 635 23.58 31.42 -6.92
C PRO A 635 24.11 32.85 -6.68
N ARG A 636 25.09 33.30 -7.49
CA ARG A 636 25.70 34.63 -7.36
C ARG A 636 24.79 35.75 -7.85
N THR A 637 24.19 35.58 -9.04
CA THR A 637 23.28 36.57 -9.64
C THR A 637 21.86 36.45 -9.10
N ARG A 638 21.52 35.29 -8.51
CA ARG A 638 20.17 34.90 -8.09
C ARG A 638 19.19 34.79 -9.27
N GLU A 639 19.68 34.71 -10.50
CA GLU A 639 18.84 34.42 -11.67
C GLU A 639 18.34 32.97 -11.59
N THR A 640 17.04 32.76 -11.78
CA THR A 640 16.41 31.43 -11.70
C THR A 640 15.39 31.26 -12.82
N LYS A 641 15.36 30.07 -13.42
CA LYS A 641 14.39 29.70 -14.47
C LYS A 641 14.11 28.20 -14.47
N ILE A 642 12.96 27.82 -15.03
CA ILE A 642 12.72 26.44 -15.46
C ILE A 642 13.68 26.16 -16.62
N LEU A 643 14.59 25.21 -16.44
CA LEU A 643 15.50 24.76 -17.48
C LEU A 643 14.76 23.82 -18.45
N ALA A 644 14.01 22.86 -17.94
CA ALA A 644 13.23 21.92 -18.74
C ALA A 644 11.91 21.53 -18.05
N LYS A 645 10.83 21.53 -18.83
CA LYS A 645 9.54 20.97 -18.40
C LYS A 645 9.58 19.45 -18.58
N LEU A 646 9.54 18.73 -17.48
CA LEU A 646 9.57 17.27 -17.46
C LEU A 646 8.22 16.69 -17.05
N GLY A 647 7.53 17.33 -16.09
CA GLY A 647 6.31 16.78 -15.50
C GLY A 647 6.51 15.36 -14.94
N SER A 648 7.72 15.07 -14.45
CA SER A 648 8.10 13.72 -14.03
C SER A 648 7.67 13.42 -12.60
N SER A 649 7.69 12.15 -12.21
CA SER A 649 7.87 11.77 -10.82
C SER A 649 9.18 12.37 -10.26
N GLY A 650 9.24 12.59 -8.95
CA GLY A 650 10.51 12.93 -8.30
C GLY A 650 11.54 11.81 -8.54
N SER A 651 12.78 12.18 -8.82
CA SER A 651 13.92 11.25 -8.98
C SER A 651 15.23 11.91 -8.54
N GLY A 652 16.33 11.16 -8.57
CA GLY A 652 17.69 11.71 -8.48
C GLY A 652 18.12 12.45 -9.76
N ILE A 653 19.16 13.29 -9.64
CA ILE A 653 19.83 13.97 -10.76
C ILE A 653 21.31 13.55 -10.80
N GLU A 654 21.78 13.13 -11.97
CA GLU A 654 23.19 12.94 -12.26
C GLU A 654 23.69 14.05 -13.21
N ILE A 655 24.92 14.51 -13.03
CA ILE A 655 25.56 15.52 -13.90
C ILE A 655 26.83 14.96 -14.53
N SER A 656 27.03 15.21 -15.82
CA SER A 656 28.28 14.85 -16.49
C SER A 656 29.46 15.60 -15.88
N LYS A 657 30.65 14.99 -15.90
CA LYS A 657 31.88 15.56 -15.33
C LYS A 657 32.25 16.95 -15.89
N ASP A 658 31.87 17.23 -17.14
CA ASP A 658 32.08 18.53 -17.79
C ASP A 658 30.97 19.56 -17.49
N GLY A 659 29.95 19.17 -16.73
CA GLY A 659 28.83 20.02 -16.33
C GLY A 659 27.82 20.33 -17.44
N LYS A 660 27.95 19.72 -18.63
CA LYS A 660 27.14 20.07 -19.81
C LYS A 660 25.85 19.28 -19.95
N SER A 661 25.70 18.16 -19.27
CA SER A 661 24.55 17.28 -19.40
C SER A 661 24.06 16.80 -18.05
N LEU A 662 22.75 16.81 -17.88
CA LEU A 662 22.03 16.32 -16.72
C LEU A 662 21.25 15.07 -17.12
N PHE A 663 21.10 14.13 -16.20
CA PHE A 663 20.40 12.86 -16.42
C PHE A 663 19.37 12.66 -15.32
N VAL A 664 18.15 12.29 -15.72
CA VAL A 664 16.98 12.22 -14.83
C VAL A 664 16.12 11.02 -15.22
N SER A 665 15.51 10.36 -14.23
CA SER A 665 14.47 9.36 -14.48
C SER A 665 13.12 10.07 -14.67
N ASN A 666 12.47 9.83 -15.80
CA ASN A 666 11.16 10.41 -16.11
C ASN A 666 10.12 9.29 -16.22
N ASN A 667 9.32 9.11 -15.17
CA ASN A 667 8.25 8.10 -15.10
C ASN A 667 8.75 6.68 -15.43
N GLY A 668 9.93 6.32 -14.92
CA GLY A 668 10.58 5.03 -15.12
C GLY A 668 11.41 4.89 -16.41
N GLY A 669 11.45 5.91 -17.27
CA GLY A 669 12.39 6.02 -18.40
C GLY A 669 13.58 6.93 -18.07
N LEU A 670 14.57 7.04 -18.96
CA LEU A 670 15.74 7.93 -18.79
C LEU A 670 15.75 9.06 -19.81
N VAL A 671 16.12 10.26 -19.35
CA VAL A 671 16.33 11.42 -20.23
C VAL A 671 17.67 12.10 -19.96
N LYS A 672 18.27 12.62 -21.03
CA LYS A 672 19.41 13.55 -21.00
C LYS A 672 18.88 14.97 -21.21
N VAL A 673 19.32 15.92 -20.39
CA VAL A 673 19.00 17.35 -20.53
C VAL A 673 20.29 18.13 -20.71
N ASP A 674 20.35 18.96 -21.75
CA ASP A 674 21.46 19.90 -21.95
C ASP A 674 21.43 21.01 -20.87
N ALA A 675 22.55 21.20 -20.17
CA ALA A 675 22.61 22.06 -18.98
C ALA A 675 22.51 23.57 -19.29
N GLU A 676 22.66 23.97 -20.56
CA GLU A 676 22.62 25.36 -21.01
C GLU A 676 21.25 25.70 -21.63
N SER A 677 20.83 24.90 -22.60
CA SER A 677 19.64 25.10 -23.42
C SER A 677 18.37 24.46 -22.84
N GLY A 678 18.51 23.47 -21.96
CA GLY A 678 17.38 22.70 -21.42
C GLY A 678 16.78 21.69 -22.41
N LYS A 679 17.46 21.42 -23.53
CA LYS A 679 16.99 20.44 -24.52
C LYS A 679 16.92 19.03 -23.89
N VAL A 680 15.72 18.47 -23.85
CA VAL A 680 15.46 17.10 -23.36
C VAL A 680 15.58 16.10 -24.50
N THR A 681 16.35 15.04 -24.30
CA THR A 681 16.53 13.94 -25.25
C THR A 681 16.29 12.61 -24.53
N PRO A 682 15.32 11.78 -24.95
CA PRO A 682 15.13 10.45 -24.39
C PRO A 682 16.35 9.56 -24.62
N ILE A 683 16.69 8.73 -23.64
CA ILE A 683 17.71 7.69 -23.75
C ILE A 683 16.99 6.38 -24.02
N ALA A 684 17.26 5.76 -25.16
CA ALA A 684 16.64 4.50 -25.53
C ALA A 684 17.17 3.34 -24.66
N ILE A 685 16.26 2.47 -24.24
CA ILE A 685 16.55 1.25 -23.49
C ILE A 685 15.96 0.10 -24.29
N ASN A 686 16.82 -0.79 -24.75
CA ASN A 686 16.45 -1.93 -25.59
C ASN A 686 17.07 -3.20 -25.01
N GLY A 687 16.64 -3.58 -23.81
CA GLY A 687 17.07 -4.79 -23.12
C GLY A 687 16.02 -5.88 -23.14
N GLU A 688 16.42 -7.06 -22.68
CA GLU A 688 15.52 -8.16 -22.34
C GLU A 688 16.02 -8.84 -21.05
N MET A 689 15.10 -9.41 -20.29
CA MET A 689 15.42 -10.24 -19.13
C MET A 689 14.73 -11.59 -19.23
N VAL A 690 15.37 -12.58 -18.61
CA VAL A 690 14.86 -13.94 -18.49
C VAL A 690 14.15 -14.02 -17.14
N LEU A 691 12.84 -13.74 -17.14
CA LEU A 691 12.04 -13.74 -15.92
C LEU A 691 11.68 -15.16 -15.51
N ASN A 692 12.16 -15.59 -14.33
CA ASN A 692 11.68 -16.80 -13.66
C ASN A 692 10.73 -16.41 -12.52
N ALA A 693 9.42 -16.43 -12.79
CA ALA A 693 8.42 -15.94 -11.83
C ALA A 693 8.27 -16.84 -10.59
N ALA A 694 8.63 -18.12 -10.67
CA ALA A 694 8.57 -19.02 -9.51
C ALA A 694 9.72 -18.75 -8.54
N GLU A 695 10.95 -18.60 -9.05
CA GLU A 695 12.11 -18.25 -8.24
C GLU A 695 12.02 -16.82 -7.69
N GLU A 696 11.42 -15.89 -8.46
CA GLU A 696 11.14 -14.53 -7.99
C GLU A 696 10.18 -14.54 -6.78
N ARG A 697 9.08 -15.29 -6.84
CA ARG A 697 8.18 -15.48 -5.69
C ARG A 697 8.87 -16.16 -4.51
N ASN A 698 9.73 -17.15 -4.77
CA ASN A 698 10.52 -17.79 -3.72
C ASN A 698 11.43 -16.76 -3.02
N TYR A 699 12.14 -15.93 -3.79
CA TYR A 699 12.93 -14.84 -3.25
C TYR A 699 12.09 -13.87 -2.41
N ILE A 700 10.94 -13.40 -2.92
CA ILE A 700 10.08 -12.46 -2.19
C ILE A 700 9.57 -13.07 -0.87
N PHE A 701 9.24 -14.37 -0.85
CA PHE A 701 8.84 -15.09 0.36
C PHE A 701 9.96 -15.11 1.39
N GLU A 702 11.16 -15.53 0.99
CA GLU A 702 12.35 -15.58 1.85
C GLU A 702 12.72 -14.19 2.38
N HIS A 703 12.65 -13.19 1.51
CA HIS A 703 12.87 -11.79 1.85
C HIS A 703 11.89 -11.32 2.93
N ALA A 704 10.58 -11.47 2.69
CA ALA A 704 9.55 -11.07 3.66
C ALA A 704 9.70 -11.79 5.01
N TRP A 705 9.99 -13.10 5.00
CA TRP A 705 10.23 -13.88 6.21
C TRP A 705 11.43 -13.36 7.01
N ARG A 706 12.56 -13.14 6.33
CA ARG A 706 13.82 -12.71 6.94
C ARG A 706 13.76 -11.26 7.43
N GLN A 707 13.15 -10.37 6.66
CA GLN A 707 12.92 -8.99 7.06
C GLN A 707 11.98 -8.91 8.28
N SER A 708 10.95 -9.75 8.37
CA SER A 708 10.11 -9.84 9.56
C SER A 708 10.94 -10.17 10.81
N GLN A 709 11.84 -11.15 10.73
CA GLN A 709 12.71 -11.50 11.84
C GLN A 709 13.66 -10.36 12.25
N LYS A 710 14.15 -9.59 11.28
CA LYS A 710 15.14 -8.53 11.50
C LYS A 710 14.56 -7.20 11.96
N LYS A 711 13.33 -6.87 11.54
CA LYS A 711 12.78 -5.52 11.63
C LYS A 711 11.47 -5.41 12.41
N PHE A 712 10.80 -6.52 12.72
CA PHE A 712 9.57 -6.47 13.50
C PHE A 712 9.83 -5.85 14.88
N TYR A 713 8.90 -5.01 15.33
CA TYR A 713 9.11 -4.17 16.51
C TYR A 713 9.39 -4.96 17.80
N ASP A 714 8.83 -6.17 17.94
CA ASP A 714 9.19 -7.11 19.00
C ASP A 714 10.25 -8.08 18.49
N PRO A 715 11.51 -7.99 18.95
CA PRO A 715 12.58 -8.88 18.49
C PRO A 715 12.32 -10.37 18.79
N LYS A 716 11.34 -10.70 19.65
CA LYS A 716 10.90 -12.08 19.92
C LYS A 716 9.73 -12.52 19.04
N LEU A 717 9.22 -11.67 18.15
CA LEU A 717 8.09 -11.95 17.27
C LEU A 717 6.85 -12.43 18.06
N HIS A 718 6.55 -11.82 19.20
CA HIS A 718 5.51 -12.28 20.14
C HIS A 718 5.66 -13.73 20.64
N GLY A 719 6.86 -14.31 20.52
CA GLY A 719 7.16 -15.67 20.95
C GLY A 719 6.75 -16.75 19.95
N VAL A 720 6.39 -16.41 18.70
CA VAL A 720 6.07 -17.40 17.68
C VAL A 720 7.31 -18.18 17.23
N ASP A 721 7.14 -19.46 16.90
CA ASP A 721 8.19 -20.24 16.23
C ASP A 721 8.24 -19.84 14.75
N TRP A 722 9.03 -18.81 14.46
CA TRP A 722 9.10 -18.25 13.12
C TRP A 722 9.71 -19.21 12.10
N LYS A 723 10.58 -20.13 12.53
CA LYS A 723 11.14 -21.16 11.64
C LYS A 723 10.09 -22.22 11.32
N LEU A 724 9.27 -22.63 12.28
CA LEU A 724 8.14 -23.53 12.01
C LEU A 724 7.24 -22.95 10.93
N TYR A 725 6.89 -21.67 11.01
CA TYR A 725 6.01 -21.04 10.03
C TYR A 725 6.68 -20.85 8.66
N HIS A 726 7.99 -20.59 8.61
CA HIS A 726 8.74 -20.70 7.35
C HIS A 726 8.47 -22.03 6.65
N ASP A 727 8.79 -23.14 7.32
CA ASP A 727 8.72 -24.48 6.73
C ASP A 727 7.26 -24.87 6.40
N THR A 728 6.31 -24.36 7.21
CA THR A 728 4.88 -24.58 7.04
C THR A 728 4.34 -23.92 5.77
N TYR A 729 4.76 -22.70 5.43
CA TYR A 729 4.25 -21.96 4.28
C TYR A 729 5.09 -22.13 3.00
N ALA A 730 6.42 -22.29 3.12
CA ALA A 730 7.33 -22.45 1.97
C ALA A 730 6.96 -23.66 1.08
N LYS A 731 6.41 -24.73 1.67
CA LYS A 731 5.97 -25.94 0.95
C LYS A 731 4.89 -25.66 -0.10
N PHE A 732 4.18 -24.54 -0.03
CA PHE A 732 3.12 -24.18 -0.97
C PHE A 732 3.64 -23.45 -2.22
N LEU A 733 4.86 -22.91 -2.21
CA LEU A 733 5.42 -22.12 -3.32
C LEU A 733 5.41 -22.86 -4.68
N PRO A 734 5.77 -24.16 -4.78
CA PRO A 734 5.71 -24.88 -6.06
C PRO A 734 4.27 -25.04 -6.62
N HIS A 735 3.28 -24.85 -5.76
CA HIS A 735 1.87 -25.02 -6.09
C HIS A 735 1.17 -23.70 -6.45
N ILE A 736 1.88 -22.57 -6.37
CA ILE A 736 1.37 -21.23 -6.68
C ILE A 736 2.03 -20.70 -7.96
N SER A 737 1.22 -20.21 -8.92
CA SER A 737 1.71 -19.67 -10.20
C SER A 737 1.22 -18.26 -10.53
N ASN A 738 0.51 -17.60 -9.62
CA ASN A 738 -0.05 -16.27 -9.80
C ASN A 738 0.12 -15.43 -8.52
N ASN A 739 -0.05 -14.12 -8.65
CA ASN A 739 0.17 -13.18 -7.55
C ASN A 739 -1.06 -13.01 -6.62
N TYR A 740 -2.27 -13.43 -7.04
CA TYR A 740 -3.44 -13.48 -6.16
C TYR A 740 -3.26 -14.50 -5.03
N ASP A 741 -2.89 -15.73 -5.37
CA ASP A 741 -2.61 -16.80 -4.43
C ASP A 741 -1.35 -16.49 -3.60
N PHE A 742 -0.32 -15.90 -4.23
CA PHE A 742 0.93 -15.58 -3.55
C PHE A 742 0.77 -14.50 -2.48
N GLN A 743 -0.02 -13.45 -2.73
CA GLN A 743 -0.27 -12.45 -1.68
C GLN A 743 -1.07 -13.05 -0.51
N GLU A 744 -1.98 -14.00 -0.75
CA GLU A 744 -2.66 -14.71 0.34
C GLU A 744 -1.67 -15.55 1.16
N LEU A 745 -0.72 -16.21 0.51
CA LEU A 745 0.35 -16.95 1.20
C LEU A 745 1.17 -16.02 2.12
N LEU A 746 1.57 -14.86 1.62
CA LEU A 746 2.30 -13.86 2.42
C LEU A 746 1.45 -13.35 3.59
N SER A 747 0.17 -13.07 3.36
CA SER A 747 -0.75 -12.61 4.41
C SER A 747 -1.02 -13.69 5.46
N GLU A 748 -1.15 -14.96 5.07
CA GLU A 748 -1.27 -16.09 6.01
C GLU A 748 0.01 -16.22 6.87
N LEU A 749 1.20 -16.18 6.28
CA LEU A 749 2.47 -16.24 7.02
C LEU A 749 2.60 -15.08 8.01
N LEU A 750 2.44 -13.84 7.54
CA LEU A 750 2.59 -12.64 8.37
C LEU A 750 1.49 -12.52 9.41
N GLY A 751 0.30 -13.07 9.14
CA GLY A 751 -0.82 -13.12 10.07
C GLY A 751 -0.55 -13.91 11.34
N GLU A 752 0.42 -14.84 11.33
CA GLU A 752 0.84 -15.59 12.53
C GLU A 752 1.47 -14.68 13.61
N LEU A 753 2.02 -13.54 13.20
CA LEU A 753 2.62 -12.57 14.13
C LEU A 753 1.58 -11.89 15.02
N ASN A 754 0.27 -11.98 14.70
CA ASN A 754 -0.81 -11.31 15.41
C ASN A 754 -0.51 -9.83 15.71
N ALA A 755 -0.19 -9.09 14.66
CA ALA A 755 0.10 -7.67 14.74
C ALA A 755 -0.60 -6.89 13.64
N SER A 756 -0.94 -5.64 13.94
CA SER A 756 -1.46 -4.69 12.98
C SER A 756 -0.43 -4.41 11.89
N HIS A 757 -0.90 -3.89 10.76
CA HIS A 757 -0.06 -3.52 9.63
C HIS A 757 0.81 -4.65 9.05
N THR A 758 0.33 -5.88 9.17
CA THR A 758 0.94 -7.06 8.56
C THR A 758 0.13 -7.51 7.34
N GLY A 759 0.80 -8.08 6.34
CA GLY A 759 0.14 -8.70 5.19
C GLY A 759 0.86 -8.48 3.85
N GLY A 760 0.44 -9.24 2.85
CA GLY A 760 0.77 -9.06 1.45
C GLY A 760 -0.38 -8.38 0.67
N ARG A 761 -0.04 -7.68 -0.40
CA ARG A 761 -1.02 -7.08 -1.33
C ARG A 761 -0.58 -7.28 -2.77
N TYR A 762 -1.57 -7.46 -3.63
CA TYR A 762 -1.38 -7.52 -5.08
C TYR A 762 -2.29 -6.49 -5.76
N SER A 763 -1.70 -5.70 -6.67
CA SER A 763 -2.44 -4.78 -7.54
C SER A 763 -2.42 -5.31 -8.97
N ALA A 764 -3.49 -6.01 -9.35
CA ALA A 764 -3.66 -6.51 -10.71
C ALA A 764 -3.76 -5.34 -11.71
N SER A 765 -3.17 -5.53 -12.88
CA SER A 765 -3.25 -4.59 -13.99
C SER A 765 -3.45 -5.38 -15.28
N GLN A 766 -4.55 -5.08 -15.98
CA GLN A 766 -4.88 -5.70 -17.25
C GLN A 766 -5.05 -4.61 -18.32
N GLN A 767 -4.39 -4.79 -19.46
CA GLN A 767 -4.55 -3.90 -20.59
C GLN A 767 -5.99 -3.97 -21.11
N GLY A 768 -6.64 -2.80 -21.22
CA GLY A 768 -8.00 -2.74 -21.72
C GLY A 768 -9.05 -3.24 -20.73
N ALA A 769 -8.80 -3.22 -19.42
CA ALA A 769 -9.81 -3.48 -18.39
C ALA A 769 -11.09 -2.63 -18.56
N ASP A 770 -12.22 -3.14 -18.07
CA ASP A 770 -13.48 -2.41 -17.95
C ASP A 770 -13.37 -1.34 -16.86
N VAL A 771 -13.96 -0.17 -17.11
CA VAL A 771 -13.93 0.99 -16.20
C VAL A 771 -15.27 1.70 -16.26
N THR A 772 -16.20 1.28 -15.40
CA THR A 772 -17.56 1.84 -15.29
C THR A 772 -17.49 3.28 -14.79
N ALA A 773 -18.15 4.20 -15.48
CA ALA A 773 -18.25 5.59 -15.06
C ALA A 773 -19.48 5.82 -14.16
N SER A 774 -19.44 6.87 -13.33
CA SER A 774 -20.54 7.29 -12.47
C SER A 774 -21.21 8.56 -12.99
N LEU A 775 -22.53 8.63 -12.84
CA LEU A 775 -23.34 9.83 -13.10
C LEU A 775 -23.45 10.75 -11.86
N GLY A 776 -22.85 10.40 -10.73
CA GLY A 776 -23.03 11.07 -9.44
C GLY A 776 -24.46 11.01 -8.94
N LEU A 777 -25.09 9.84 -9.08
CA LEU A 777 -26.47 9.58 -8.68
C LEU A 777 -26.52 8.38 -7.73
N LEU A 778 -27.46 8.40 -6.79
CA LEU A 778 -27.92 7.19 -6.12
C LEU A 778 -29.27 6.78 -6.72
N TYR A 779 -29.48 5.49 -6.88
CA TYR A 779 -30.68 4.94 -7.50
C TYR A 779 -31.67 4.40 -6.47
N ASP A 780 -32.94 4.36 -6.85
CA ASP A 780 -33.99 3.69 -6.09
C ASP A 780 -33.86 2.18 -6.33
N GLU A 781 -33.14 1.51 -5.43
CA GLU A 781 -32.87 0.07 -5.50
C GLU A 781 -34.12 -0.82 -5.37
N THR A 782 -35.29 -0.23 -5.07
CA THR A 782 -36.58 -0.94 -5.06
C THR A 782 -37.33 -0.86 -6.38
N TYR A 783 -36.83 -0.09 -7.35
CA TYR A 783 -37.49 0.12 -8.63
C TYR A 783 -37.25 -1.02 -9.62
N THR A 784 -38.33 -1.70 -10.00
CA THR A 784 -38.31 -2.85 -10.92
C THR A 784 -38.77 -2.56 -12.34
N GLY A 785 -39.14 -1.30 -12.64
CA GLY A 785 -39.55 -0.90 -13.99
C GLY A 785 -38.38 -0.69 -14.95
N GLU A 786 -38.70 -0.46 -16.23
CA GLU A 786 -37.72 -0.07 -17.25
C GLU A 786 -37.07 1.27 -16.90
N GLY A 787 -35.76 1.41 -17.15
CA GLY A 787 -34.97 2.58 -16.79
C GLY A 787 -34.36 2.53 -15.38
N LEU A 788 -33.56 3.54 -15.04
CA LEU A 788 -32.99 3.74 -13.70
C LEU A 788 -33.69 4.90 -13.02
N LYS A 789 -34.37 4.63 -11.90
CA LYS A 789 -35.04 5.67 -11.12
C LYS A 789 -34.05 6.31 -10.16
N VAL A 790 -33.93 7.62 -10.23
CA VAL A 790 -33.03 8.41 -9.38
C VAL A 790 -33.62 8.52 -7.97
N ALA A 791 -32.87 8.09 -6.96
CA ALA A 791 -33.21 8.34 -5.56
C ALA A 791 -32.61 9.66 -5.07
N GLU A 792 -31.39 9.99 -5.50
CA GLU A 792 -30.71 11.23 -5.14
C GLU A 792 -29.73 11.68 -6.24
N VAL A 793 -29.68 12.99 -6.48
CA VAL A 793 -28.60 13.64 -7.22
C VAL A 793 -27.54 14.06 -6.21
N ILE A 794 -26.34 13.50 -6.28
CA ILE A 794 -25.29 13.77 -5.29
C ILE A 794 -24.77 15.19 -5.51
N ALA A 795 -24.81 16.01 -4.46
CA ALA A 795 -24.38 17.41 -4.53
C ALA A 795 -22.91 17.54 -4.94
N GLY A 796 -22.61 18.49 -5.81
CA GLY A 796 -21.29 18.67 -6.43
C GLY A 796 -20.96 17.67 -7.55
N GLY A 797 -21.85 16.72 -7.83
CA GLY A 797 -21.71 15.75 -8.91
C GLY A 797 -21.93 16.33 -10.31
N PRO A 798 -21.68 15.54 -11.37
CA PRO A 798 -21.73 16.03 -12.75
C PRO A 798 -23.13 16.44 -13.23
N LEU A 799 -24.18 15.98 -12.54
CA LEU A 799 -25.59 16.32 -12.78
C LEU A 799 -26.17 17.37 -11.81
N ASP A 800 -25.41 17.78 -10.78
CA ASP A 800 -25.78 18.90 -9.90
C ASP A 800 -25.26 20.23 -10.49
N LYS A 801 -25.87 20.66 -11.60
CA LYS A 801 -25.45 21.86 -12.34
C LYS A 801 -26.62 22.77 -12.67
N SER A 802 -26.34 24.06 -12.72
CA SER A 802 -27.30 25.06 -13.21
C SER A 802 -27.76 24.71 -14.63
N GLY A 803 -29.07 24.56 -14.80
CA GLY A 803 -29.70 24.23 -16.09
C GLY A 803 -30.02 22.75 -16.30
N VAL A 804 -29.46 21.83 -15.49
CA VAL A 804 -29.84 20.42 -15.50
C VAL A 804 -31.13 20.25 -14.70
N LYS A 805 -32.12 19.55 -15.26
CA LYS A 805 -33.46 19.43 -14.67
C LYS A 805 -33.69 18.16 -13.86
N ILE A 806 -32.73 17.22 -13.88
CA ILE A 806 -32.86 15.93 -13.22
C ILE A 806 -33.01 16.08 -11.70
N ALA A 807 -33.87 15.27 -11.11
CA ALA A 807 -34.16 15.26 -9.69
C ALA A 807 -34.54 13.85 -9.22
N ALA A 808 -34.62 13.67 -7.90
CA ALA A 808 -35.16 12.43 -7.32
C ALA A 808 -36.56 12.12 -7.87
N GLY A 809 -36.79 10.87 -8.23
CA GLY A 809 -38.02 10.37 -8.84
C GLY A 809 -38.02 10.35 -10.38
N ASP A 810 -37.07 11.00 -11.05
CA ASP A 810 -36.90 10.90 -12.50
C ASP A 810 -36.33 9.54 -12.90
N ILE A 811 -36.63 9.10 -14.12
CA ILE A 811 -36.20 7.82 -14.68
C ILE A 811 -35.30 8.07 -15.87
N ILE A 812 -34.10 7.48 -15.87
CA ILE A 812 -33.22 7.41 -17.04
C ILE A 812 -33.71 6.27 -17.92
N GLU A 813 -34.39 6.59 -19.02
CA GLU A 813 -34.92 5.61 -19.99
C GLU A 813 -33.80 5.12 -20.94
N LYS A 814 -32.85 6.00 -21.30
CA LYS A 814 -31.78 5.69 -22.26
C LYS A 814 -30.43 6.34 -21.90
N ILE A 815 -29.34 5.68 -22.31
CA ILE A 815 -27.98 6.21 -22.26
C ILE A 815 -27.37 6.09 -23.67
N ASP A 816 -26.97 7.22 -24.27
CA ASP A 816 -26.52 7.32 -25.67
C ASP A 816 -27.49 6.68 -26.68
N GLY A 817 -28.79 6.83 -26.42
CA GLY A 817 -29.87 6.30 -27.27
C GLY A 817 -30.16 4.81 -27.06
N GLU A 818 -29.36 4.10 -26.26
CA GLU A 818 -29.59 2.70 -25.88
C GLU A 818 -30.53 2.61 -24.67
N ASN A 819 -31.53 1.73 -24.75
CA ASN A 819 -32.52 1.57 -23.69
C ASN A 819 -31.91 0.94 -22.44
N VAL A 820 -32.25 1.48 -21.27
CA VAL A 820 -31.87 0.89 -19.98
C VAL A 820 -32.94 -0.12 -19.54
N GLY A 821 -32.94 -1.30 -20.15
CA GLY A 821 -33.93 -2.34 -19.86
C GLY A 821 -33.61 -3.21 -18.64
N ALA A 822 -34.57 -4.03 -18.20
CA ALA A 822 -34.35 -5.01 -17.13
C ALA A 822 -33.46 -6.21 -17.55
N ALA A 823 -33.36 -6.46 -18.86
CA ALA A 823 -32.64 -7.60 -19.44
C ALA A 823 -31.12 -7.42 -19.54
N ILE A 824 -30.59 -6.24 -19.22
CA ILE A 824 -29.14 -5.95 -19.26
C ILE A 824 -28.67 -5.39 -17.92
N ASP A 825 -27.40 -5.55 -17.61
CA ASP A 825 -26.75 -4.76 -16.56
C ASP A 825 -26.48 -3.36 -17.11
N TRP A 826 -27.09 -2.34 -16.49
CA TRP A 826 -26.97 -0.96 -16.94
C TRP A 826 -25.53 -0.43 -16.87
N ALA A 827 -24.67 -1.04 -16.04
CA ALA A 827 -23.26 -0.65 -15.92
C ALA A 827 -22.51 -0.75 -17.26
N MET A 828 -22.92 -1.70 -18.13
CA MET A 828 -22.39 -1.84 -19.48
C MET A 828 -22.48 -0.55 -20.29
N LEU A 829 -23.57 0.20 -20.12
CA LEU A 829 -23.85 1.44 -20.84
C LEU A 829 -22.98 2.62 -20.37
N LEU A 830 -22.27 2.48 -19.25
CA LEU A 830 -21.36 3.49 -18.69
C LEU A 830 -19.88 3.08 -18.73
N ASN A 831 -19.58 1.90 -19.28
CA ASN A 831 -18.22 1.40 -19.38
C ASN A 831 -17.34 2.32 -20.26
N ARG A 832 -16.18 2.71 -19.72
CA ARG A 832 -15.18 3.62 -20.31
C ARG A 832 -15.76 4.97 -20.77
N LYS A 833 -16.80 5.50 -20.10
CA LYS A 833 -17.43 6.79 -20.41
C LYS A 833 -16.98 7.98 -19.53
N ALA A 834 -16.12 7.77 -18.54
CA ALA A 834 -15.63 8.85 -17.69
C ALA A 834 -14.96 9.96 -18.53
N GLY A 835 -15.34 11.22 -18.27
CA GLY A 835 -14.87 12.40 -18.99
C GLY A 835 -15.43 12.58 -20.42
N LYS A 836 -16.19 11.61 -20.96
CA LYS A 836 -16.77 11.65 -22.31
C LYS A 836 -18.19 12.19 -22.28
N ASN A 837 -18.60 12.92 -23.33
CA ASN A 837 -19.99 13.36 -23.46
C ASN A 837 -20.91 12.14 -23.58
N THR A 838 -21.92 12.06 -22.71
CA THR A 838 -22.94 11.01 -22.66
C THR A 838 -24.31 11.68 -22.65
N LEU A 839 -25.26 11.17 -23.45
CA LEU A 839 -26.63 11.65 -23.54
C LEU A 839 -27.55 10.78 -22.69
N LEU A 840 -28.33 11.39 -21.81
CA LEU A 840 -29.35 10.72 -21.00
C LEU A 840 -30.73 11.10 -21.54
N SER A 841 -31.58 10.13 -21.87
CA SER A 841 -33.01 10.39 -22.11
C SER A 841 -33.78 10.13 -20.83
N LEU A 842 -34.54 11.12 -20.37
CA LEU A 842 -35.13 11.17 -19.04
C LEU A 842 -36.66 11.25 -19.12
N TYR A 843 -37.33 10.65 -18.14
CA TYR A 843 -38.77 10.69 -17.97
C TYR A 843 -39.16 11.06 -16.54
N ARG A 844 -40.08 12.03 -16.41
CA ARG A 844 -40.66 12.44 -15.12
C ARG A 844 -42.12 12.01 -15.03
N ALA A 845 -42.39 10.99 -14.21
CA ALA A 845 -43.72 10.40 -14.09
C ALA A 845 -44.81 11.40 -13.65
N SER A 846 -44.48 12.35 -12.76
CA SER A 846 -45.44 13.33 -12.22
C SER A 846 -45.99 14.31 -13.26
N THR A 847 -45.22 14.60 -14.30
CA THR A 847 -45.60 15.56 -15.37
C THR A 847 -45.74 14.88 -16.74
N LYS A 848 -45.40 13.59 -16.82
CA LYS A 848 -45.24 12.83 -18.07
C LYS A 848 -44.25 13.46 -19.06
N ALA A 849 -43.38 14.36 -18.60
CA ALA A 849 -42.41 15.04 -19.44
C ALA A 849 -41.25 14.11 -19.81
N ARG A 850 -40.78 14.23 -21.05
CA ARG A 850 -39.53 13.64 -21.54
C ARG A 850 -38.58 14.73 -22.01
N TRP A 851 -37.30 14.57 -21.71
CA TRP A 851 -36.25 15.46 -22.19
C TRP A 851 -34.91 14.72 -22.21
N GLU A 852 -33.87 15.39 -22.69
CA GLU A 852 -32.52 14.86 -22.71
C GLU A 852 -31.55 15.76 -21.95
N GLU A 853 -30.56 15.15 -21.31
CA GLU A 853 -29.46 15.85 -20.63
C GLU A 853 -28.12 15.33 -21.16
N ARG A 854 -27.21 16.25 -21.47
CA ARG A 854 -25.82 15.88 -21.80
C ARG A 854 -24.97 16.02 -20.55
N VAL A 855 -24.22 14.98 -20.23
CA VAL A 855 -23.34 14.92 -19.05
C VAL A 855 -21.97 14.39 -19.43
N LYS A 856 -20.96 14.72 -18.64
CA LYS A 856 -19.66 14.02 -18.62
C LYS A 856 -19.60 13.20 -17.33
N PRO A 857 -19.80 11.87 -17.40
CA PRO A 857 -19.67 11.00 -16.24
C PRO A 857 -18.29 11.13 -15.60
N ILE A 858 -18.20 10.82 -14.31
CA ILE A 858 -16.98 10.87 -13.50
C ILE A 858 -16.46 9.45 -13.24
N THR A 859 -15.25 9.32 -12.69
CA THR A 859 -14.71 8.05 -12.22
C THR A 859 -15.37 7.61 -10.90
N ILE A 860 -15.29 6.32 -10.58
CA ILE A 860 -15.75 5.79 -9.27
C ILE A 860 -14.96 6.42 -8.11
N ALA A 861 -13.67 6.75 -8.32
CA ALA A 861 -12.87 7.45 -7.31
C ALA A 861 -13.42 8.84 -6.97
N GLU A 862 -13.84 9.60 -7.99
CA GLU A 862 -14.50 10.90 -7.80
C GLU A 862 -15.87 10.74 -7.12
N GLU A 863 -16.66 9.72 -7.48
CA GLU A 863 -17.93 9.42 -6.81
C GLU A 863 -17.74 9.11 -5.32
N ASN A 864 -16.74 8.31 -4.95
CA ASN A 864 -16.42 8.03 -3.54
C ASN A 864 -16.07 9.31 -2.76
N GLY A 865 -15.37 10.26 -3.40
CA GLY A 865 -15.13 11.57 -2.82
C GLY A 865 -16.43 12.34 -2.54
N LEU A 866 -17.37 12.34 -3.50
CA LEU A 866 -18.68 12.96 -3.33
C LEU A 866 -19.53 12.27 -2.23
N LEU A 867 -19.49 10.94 -2.16
CA LEU A 867 -20.21 10.17 -1.13
C LEU A 867 -19.67 10.43 0.28
N TYR A 868 -18.36 10.59 0.43
CA TYR A 868 -17.74 11.02 1.67
C TYR A 868 -18.22 12.43 2.08
N THR A 869 -18.12 13.41 1.17
CA THR A 869 -18.60 14.78 1.43
C THR A 869 -20.09 14.79 1.79
N ARG A 870 -20.89 13.99 1.09
CA ARG A 870 -22.32 13.80 1.37
C ARG A 870 -22.55 13.26 2.79
N TRP A 871 -21.80 12.25 3.21
CA TRP A 871 -21.91 11.65 4.54
C TRP A 871 -21.57 12.66 5.65
N VAL A 872 -20.44 13.37 5.53
CA VAL A 872 -20.03 14.42 6.49
C VAL A 872 -21.07 15.54 6.59
N ARG A 873 -21.65 15.96 5.45
CA ARG A 873 -22.72 16.95 5.43
C ARG A 873 -23.94 16.48 6.24
N ARG A 874 -24.38 15.23 6.05
CA ARG A 874 -25.52 14.67 6.78
C ARG A 874 -25.26 14.59 8.28
N MET A 875 -24.06 14.18 8.70
CA MET A 875 -23.69 14.15 10.12
C MET A 875 -23.66 15.57 10.73
N THR A 876 -23.17 16.54 9.96
CA THR A 876 -23.16 17.96 10.35
C THR A 876 -24.59 18.51 10.51
N GLU A 877 -25.48 18.22 9.57
CA GLU A 877 -26.89 18.65 9.61
C GLU A 877 -27.64 17.99 10.77
N MET A 878 -27.43 16.69 10.99
CA MET A 878 -28.01 15.95 12.12
C MET A 878 -27.55 16.53 13.45
N THR A 879 -26.24 16.79 13.62
CA THR A 879 -25.69 17.46 14.81
C THR A 879 -26.33 18.82 15.05
N ASN A 880 -26.43 19.66 14.01
CA ASN A 880 -27.04 20.98 14.13
C ASN A 880 -28.52 20.91 14.52
N LYS A 881 -29.28 20.00 13.89
CA LYS A 881 -30.71 19.81 14.19
C LYS A 881 -30.94 19.35 15.63
N LEU A 882 -30.20 18.34 16.07
CA LEU A 882 -30.35 17.74 17.40
C LEU A 882 -29.89 18.68 18.53
N SER A 883 -28.87 19.51 18.26
CA SER A 883 -28.33 20.43 19.26
C SER A 883 -28.99 21.82 19.29
N GLY A 884 -29.93 22.09 18.38
CA GLY A 884 -30.44 23.45 18.17
C GLY A 884 -29.34 24.42 17.75
N GLY A 885 -28.31 23.93 17.03
CA GLY A 885 -27.16 24.72 16.57
C GLY A 885 -26.10 25.00 17.63
N LYS A 886 -26.17 24.42 18.84
CA LYS A 886 -25.20 24.66 19.92
C LYS A 886 -23.92 23.85 19.82
N VAL A 887 -23.98 22.66 19.20
CA VAL A 887 -22.83 21.74 19.10
C VAL A 887 -22.30 21.76 17.67
N GLY A 888 -20.99 21.89 17.53
CA GLY A 888 -20.27 21.76 16.27
C GLY A 888 -19.91 20.31 15.96
N TYR A 889 -19.67 20.02 14.68
CA TYR A 889 -19.24 18.71 14.22
C TYR A 889 -18.06 18.85 13.26
N VAL A 890 -17.11 17.94 13.37
CA VAL A 890 -16.03 17.73 12.41
C VAL A 890 -15.70 16.26 12.34
N HIS A 891 -15.42 15.76 11.14
CA HIS A 891 -14.90 14.40 10.95
C HIS A 891 -13.43 14.47 10.53
N VAL A 892 -12.58 13.67 11.15
CA VAL A 892 -11.16 13.52 10.79
C VAL A 892 -11.03 12.33 9.86
N GLN A 893 -10.90 12.57 8.55
CA GLN A 893 -10.89 11.48 7.55
C GLN A 893 -9.68 10.55 7.66
N GLY A 894 -8.50 11.14 7.79
CA GLY A 894 -7.23 10.46 7.99
C GLY A 894 -6.35 11.27 8.92
N MET A 895 -5.29 10.68 9.44
CA MET A 895 -4.35 11.40 10.31
C MET A 895 -3.25 12.04 9.45
N ASN A 896 -3.60 13.05 8.66
CA ASN A 896 -2.68 13.74 7.75
C ASN A 896 -2.99 15.25 7.66
N ASP A 897 -2.04 16.01 7.09
CA ASP A 897 -2.15 17.48 6.95
C ASP A 897 -3.44 17.93 6.25
N GLY A 898 -3.84 17.25 5.18
CA GLY A 898 -5.07 17.58 4.45
C GLY A 898 -6.31 17.51 5.35
N SER A 899 -6.42 16.45 6.17
CA SER A 899 -7.51 16.30 7.13
C SER A 899 -7.41 17.33 8.26
N PHE A 900 -6.20 17.68 8.71
CA PHE A 900 -6.05 18.70 9.77
C PHE A 900 -6.40 20.10 9.30
N ARG A 901 -6.09 20.46 8.05
CA ARG A 901 -6.55 21.72 7.45
C ARG A 901 -8.06 21.82 7.44
N GLU A 902 -8.75 20.73 7.08
CA GLU A 902 -10.21 20.66 7.14
C GLU A 902 -10.70 20.81 8.59
N VAL A 903 -10.04 20.16 9.56
CA VAL A 903 -10.36 20.33 10.99
C VAL A 903 -10.23 21.79 11.42
N MET A 904 -9.12 22.43 11.11
CA MET A 904 -8.87 23.84 11.43
C MET A 904 -9.90 24.76 10.78
N ASP A 905 -10.19 24.58 9.48
CA ASP A 905 -11.18 25.37 8.73
C ASP A 905 -12.59 25.23 9.33
N LYS A 906 -13.05 24.00 9.59
CA LYS A 906 -14.40 23.78 10.12
C LYS A 906 -14.52 24.19 11.58
N VAL A 907 -13.52 23.89 12.41
CA VAL A 907 -13.58 24.17 13.84
C VAL A 907 -13.45 25.66 14.13
N LEU A 908 -12.42 26.32 13.57
CA LEU A 908 -12.16 27.74 13.83
C LEU A 908 -12.92 28.69 12.89
N GLY A 909 -13.45 28.19 11.77
CA GLY A 909 -14.35 28.93 10.89
C GLY A 909 -15.81 28.68 11.25
N ARG A 910 -16.38 27.60 10.71
CA ARG A 910 -17.82 27.32 10.78
C ARG A 910 -18.35 27.06 12.21
N ASN A 911 -17.55 26.43 13.06
CA ASN A 911 -17.97 25.99 14.38
C ASN A 911 -17.47 26.88 15.53
N MET A 912 -16.81 28.01 15.26
CA MET A 912 -16.19 28.84 16.29
C MET A 912 -17.19 29.35 17.35
N ASP A 913 -18.41 29.68 16.93
CA ASP A 913 -19.49 30.16 17.80
C ASP A 913 -20.22 29.05 18.56
N LYS A 914 -19.92 27.77 18.28
CA LYS A 914 -20.55 26.64 18.96
C LYS A 914 -20.07 26.57 20.42
N GLU A 915 -20.91 26.03 21.29
CA GLU A 915 -20.63 25.89 22.72
C GLU A 915 -19.83 24.62 23.04
N ALA A 916 -19.92 23.60 22.17
CA ALA A 916 -19.14 22.35 22.26
C ALA A 916 -18.86 21.77 20.86
N LEU A 917 -17.96 20.78 20.77
CA LEU A 917 -17.54 20.14 19.52
C LEU A 917 -17.58 18.61 19.63
N ILE A 918 -18.10 17.96 18.59
CA ILE A 918 -17.93 16.52 18.35
C ILE A 918 -16.81 16.35 17.32
N VAL A 919 -15.77 15.62 17.69
CA VAL A 919 -14.66 15.21 16.81
C VAL A 919 -14.88 13.74 16.44
N ASP A 920 -15.40 13.49 15.25
CA ASP A 920 -15.70 12.14 14.76
C ASP A 920 -14.47 11.56 14.07
N THR A 921 -14.00 10.40 14.52
CA THR A 921 -12.87 9.67 13.94
C THR A 921 -13.26 8.29 13.46
N ARG A 922 -14.56 7.94 13.44
CA ARG A 922 -15.03 6.63 12.99
C ARG A 922 -14.53 6.33 11.58
N PHE A 923 -14.04 5.11 11.37
CA PHE A 923 -13.48 4.65 10.08
C PHE A 923 -12.23 5.40 9.58
N ASN A 924 -11.54 6.16 10.43
CA ASN A 924 -10.24 6.75 10.11
C ASN A 924 -9.14 5.67 10.07
N GLY A 925 -8.42 5.59 8.96
CA GLY A 925 -7.40 4.57 8.71
C GLY A 925 -6.00 4.87 9.28
N GLY A 926 -5.80 6.00 9.94
CA GLY A 926 -4.53 6.41 10.56
C GLY A 926 -3.67 7.35 9.73
N GLY A 927 -2.37 7.41 10.07
CA GLY A 927 -1.40 8.42 9.60
C GLY A 927 -0.48 8.90 10.75
N TRP A 928 -0.28 10.21 10.91
CA TRP A 928 0.51 10.79 12.00
C TRP A 928 0.04 12.22 12.36
N LEU A 929 -1.05 12.33 13.12
CA LEU A 929 -1.71 13.60 13.46
C LEU A 929 -2.13 13.70 14.94
N HIS A 930 -2.05 12.61 15.72
CA HIS A 930 -2.49 12.60 17.11
C HIS A 930 -1.93 13.77 17.96
N ASP A 931 -0.66 14.13 17.79
CA ASP A 931 -0.01 15.20 18.55
C ASP A 931 -0.61 16.59 18.23
N ASP A 932 -0.82 16.87 16.94
CA ASP A 932 -1.44 18.11 16.48
C ASP A 932 -2.88 18.23 16.99
N LEU A 933 -3.68 17.16 16.91
CA LEU A 933 -5.05 17.15 17.43
C LEU A 933 -5.10 17.28 18.95
N ASN A 934 -4.24 16.57 19.67
CA ASN A 934 -4.11 16.70 21.12
C ASN A 934 -3.76 18.14 21.52
N THR A 935 -2.79 18.75 20.84
CA THR A 935 -2.39 20.14 21.06
C THR A 935 -3.51 21.13 20.72
N PHE A 936 -4.23 20.89 19.63
CA PHE A 936 -5.32 21.74 19.16
C PHE A 936 -6.55 21.71 20.09
N LEU A 937 -6.91 20.53 20.62
CA LEU A 937 -8.11 20.33 21.43
C LEU A 937 -7.90 20.54 22.95
N SER A 938 -6.65 20.60 23.41
CA SER A 938 -6.30 20.83 24.82
C SER A 938 -6.15 22.31 25.21
N GLY A 939 -6.63 23.23 24.37
CA GLY A 939 -6.53 24.67 24.62
C GLY A 939 -7.19 25.10 25.92
N LYS A 940 -6.55 26.02 26.66
CA LYS A 940 -7.09 26.65 27.86
C LYS A 940 -6.93 28.15 27.74
N VAL A 941 -8.00 28.91 27.96
CA VAL A 941 -7.93 30.38 27.93
C VAL A 941 -7.06 30.87 29.08
N TYR A 942 -6.01 31.65 28.80
CA TYR A 942 -5.11 32.22 29.80
C TYR A 942 -5.02 33.76 29.74
N LEU A 943 -5.50 34.39 28.67
CA LEU A 943 -5.68 35.85 28.58
C LEU A 943 -6.99 36.17 27.87
N GLN A 944 -7.62 37.29 28.24
CA GLN A 944 -8.75 37.87 27.52
C GLN A 944 -8.31 39.16 26.85
N PHE A 945 -8.86 39.46 25.67
CA PHE A 945 -8.61 40.74 25.00
C PHE A 945 -9.63 41.80 25.42
N ALA A 946 -9.16 43.04 25.62
CA ALA A 946 -9.98 44.16 26.07
C ALA A 946 -9.71 45.46 25.28
N PRO A 947 -9.91 45.49 23.94
CA PRO A 947 -9.72 46.71 23.17
C PRO A 947 -10.63 47.83 23.70
N GLN A 948 -10.03 48.94 24.15
CA GLN A 948 -10.73 50.09 24.74
C GLN A 948 -11.64 49.70 25.93
N SER A 949 -11.18 48.79 26.77
CA SER A 949 -11.91 48.26 27.93
C SER A 949 -13.14 47.41 27.60
N ASN A 950 -13.41 47.12 26.31
CA ASN A 950 -14.47 46.20 25.90
C ASN A 950 -13.92 44.77 25.87
N LEU A 951 -14.32 43.93 26.82
CA LEU A 951 -13.93 42.51 26.83
C LEU A 951 -14.46 41.81 25.58
N ALA A 952 -13.54 41.29 24.76
CA ALA A 952 -13.85 40.52 23.57
C ALA A 952 -14.36 39.13 23.96
N LYS A 953 -15.15 38.51 23.06
CA LYS A 953 -15.54 37.10 23.16
C LYS A 953 -14.36 36.21 22.74
N GLY A 954 -13.30 36.20 23.55
CA GLY A 954 -12.09 35.41 23.31
C GLY A 954 -10.81 36.07 23.83
N GLY A 955 -9.70 35.40 23.55
CA GLY A 955 -8.35 35.84 23.91
C GLY A 955 -7.35 34.75 23.55
N GLU A 956 -6.36 34.52 24.38
CA GLU A 956 -5.32 33.53 24.10
C GLU A 956 -5.61 32.18 24.79
N PRO A 957 -5.38 31.04 24.09
CA PRO A 957 -4.83 30.90 22.74
C PRO A 957 -5.87 31.12 21.63
N MET A 958 -5.54 31.91 20.60
CA MET A 958 -6.48 32.22 19.49
C MET A 958 -6.75 31.06 18.51
N ARG A 959 -5.81 30.13 18.33
CA ARG A 959 -5.87 29.06 17.31
C ARG A 959 -6.00 27.65 17.89
N ARG A 960 -6.55 27.54 19.10
CA ARG A 960 -6.84 26.24 19.74
C ARG A 960 -8.28 26.20 20.20
N TRP A 961 -8.89 25.04 20.08
CA TRP A 961 -10.19 24.78 20.67
C TRP A 961 -10.03 24.71 22.19
N HIS A 962 -10.87 25.45 22.91
CA HIS A 962 -10.80 25.59 24.37
C HIS A 962 -12.16 25.44 25.07
N LYS A 963 -13.19 25.06 24.31
CA LYS A 963 -14.53 24.75 24.80
C LYS A 963 -14.66 23.22 24.95
N PRO A 964 -15.72 22.70 25.59
CA PRO A 964 -15.91 21.25 25.71
C PRO A 964 -15.88 20.53 24.36
N SER A 965 -15.31 19.32 24.34
CA SER A 965 -15.40 18.43 23.18
C SER A 965 -15.49 16.95 23.59
N CYS A 966 -16.00 16.12 22.69
CA CYS A 966 -15.92 14.67 22.78
C CYS A 966 -15.42 14.06 21.47
N VAL A 967 -14.91 12.84 21.55
CA VAL A 967 -14.50 12.05 20.38
C VAL A 967 -15.53 10.95 20.14
N LEU A 968 -16.01 10.87 18.90
CA LEU A 968 -16.85 9.78 18.42
C LEU A 968 -15.95 8.77 17.70
N MET A 969 -15.96 7.51 18.12
CA MET A 969 -15.02 6.47 17.65
C MET A 969 -15.70 5.11 17.43
N SER A 970 -15.02 4.20 16.71
CA SER A 970 -15.54 2.89 16.36
C SER A 970 -14.44 1.84 16.22
N GLU A 971 -14.85 0.58 16.06
CA GLU A 971 -13.97 -0.53 15.72
C GLU A 971 -13.24 -0.32 14.37
N GLY A 972 -13.75 0.58 13.51
CA GLY A 972 -13.15 0.93 12.22
C GLY A 972 -11.95 1.87 12.30
N ASN A 973 -11.60 2.38 13.48
CA ASN A 973 -10.41 3.19 13.71
C ASN A 973 -9.13 2.32 13.66
N TYR A 974 -8.08 2.82 13.01
CA TYR A 974 -6.84 2.07 12.79
C TYR A 974 -5.58 2.93 12.93
N SER A 975 -4.47 2.33 13.36
CA SER A 975 -3.15 2.98 13.43
C SER A 975 -3.14 4.22 14.31
N ASP A 976 -2.74 5.38 13.81
CA ASP A 976 -2.76 6.64 14.56
C ASP A 976 -4.18 7.07 15.03
N ALA A 977 -5.22 6.55 14.39
CA ALA A 977 -6.60 6.71 14.85
C ALA A 977 -6.97 5.86 16.07
N PHE A 978 -6.08 4.98 16.52
CA PHE A 978 -6.06 4.41 17.86
C PHE A 978 -5.29 5.31 18.85
N ILE A 979 -4.13 5.84 18.44
CA ILE A 979 -3.27 6.67 19.31
C ILE A 979 -4.02 7.93 19.75
N PHE A 980 -4.74 8.59 18.86
CA PHE A 980 -5.48 9.82 19.19
C PHE A 980 -6.54 9.63 20.30
N PRO A 981 -7.52 8.71 20.20
CA PRO A 981 -8.45 8.44 21.31
C PRO A 981 -7.74 8.01 22.59
N TYR A 982 -6.68 7.20 22.51
CA TYR A 982 -5.88 6.78 23.66
C TYR A 982 -5.31 7.99 24.43
N ILE A 983 -4.60 8.90 23.74
CA ILE A 983 -4.01 10.09 24.38
C ILE A 983 -5.08 11.10 24.82
N TYR A 984 -6.17 11.23 24.07
CA TYR A 984 -7.28 12.13 24.41
C TYR A 984 -7.90 11.77 25.76
N LYS A 985 -8.10 10.47 26.00
CA LYS A 985 -8.55 9.92 27.28
C LYS A 985 -7.49 10.02 28.36
N GLN A 986 -6.23 9.68 28.05
CA GLN A 986 -5.12 9.78 29.00
C GLN A 986 -4.95 11.20 29.55
N ASN A 987 -5.05 12.21 28.69
CA ASN A 987 -4.87 13.62 29.04
C ASN A 987 -6.15 14.27 29.61
N GLY A 988 -7.26 13.52 29.69
CA GLY A 988 -8.52 14.00 30.26
C GLY A 988 -9.14 15.17 29.49
N ILE A 989 -9.02 15.20 28.16
CA ILE A 989 -9.54 16.32 27.34
C ILE A 989 -11.07 16.30 27.29
N GLY A 990 -11.68 15.12 27.20
CA GLY A 990 -13.13 14.94 27.21
C GLY A 990 -13.51 13.47 27.14
N LYS A 991 -14.78 13.18 26.80
CA LYS A 991 -15.29 11.81 26.73
C LYS A 991 -15.08 11.16 25.36
N LEU A 992 -14.85 9.85 25.38
CA LEU A 992 -14.93 8.96 24.22
C LEU A 992 -16.32 8.31 24.15
N ILE A 993 -16.94 8.32 22.97
CA ILE A 993 -18.30 7.80 22.74
C ILE A 993 -18.30 6.92 21.49
N GLY A 994 -19.04 5.81 21.48
CA GLY A 994 -19.18 4.92 20.32
C GLY A 994 -18.80 3.49 20.66
N MET A 995 -17.94 2.85 19.86
CA MET A 995 -17.50 1.47 20.08
C MET A 995 -15.98 1.38 20.29
N PRO A 996 -15.46 0.29 20.89
CA PRO A 996 -14.04 0.17 21.23
C PRO A 996 -13.13 0.21 19.99
N VAL A 997 -11.94 0.79 20.15
CA VAL A 997 -10.92 0.90 19.09
C VAL A 997 -9.86 -0.19 19.29
N PRO A 998 -9.55 -1.02 18.28
CA PRO A 998 -8.52 -2.05 18.40
C PRO A 998 -7.12 -1.46 18.58
N GLY A 999 -6.28 -2.14 19.35
CA GLY A 999 -4.91 -1.72 19.64
C GLY A 999 -3.97 -1.87 18.46
N THR A 1000 -3.80 -0.80 17.69
CA THR A 1000 -3.07 -0.79 16.42
C THR A 1000 -1.99 0.29 16.37
N GLY A 1001 -1.52 0.78 17.53
CA GLY A 1001 -0.60 1.92 17.69
C GLY A 1001 0.86 1.65 17.31
N THR A 1002 1.11 1.14 16.10
CA THR A 1002 2.44 0.87 15.53
C THR A 1002 2.68 1.71 14.27
N ALA A 1003 3.94 2.05 13.99
CA ALA A 1003 4.37 2.58 12.71
C ALA A 1003 4.91 1.44 11.83
N VAL A 1004 4.48 1.43 10.58
CA VAL A 1004 4.68 0.34 9.61
C VAL A 1004 5.60 0.69 8.45
N TRP A 1005 6.44 -0.27 8.08
CA TRP A 1005 7.12 -0.26 6.79
C TRP A 1005 6.36 -1.16 5.79
N TRP A 1006 5.89 -0.55 4.69
CA TRP A 1006 5.34 -1.26 3.53
C TRP A 1006 6.37 -1.20 2.39
N GLU A 1007 6.85 -2.36 1.92
CA GLU A 1007 7.85 -2.43 0.87
C GLU A 1007 7.25 -2.94 -0.44
N THR A 1008 7.42 -2.15 -1.50
CA THR A 1008 7.16 -2.59 -2.88
C THR A 1008 8.25 -3.54 -3.33
N GLN A 1009 7.87 -4.73 -3.81
CA GLN A 1009 8.80 -5.79 -4.15
C GLN A 1009 9.38 -5.63 -5.55
N ILE A 1010 10.35 -6.49 -5.91
CA ILE A 1010 10.95 -6.49 -7.27
C ILE A 1010 9.90 -6.67 -8.37
N ASP A 1011 8.84 -7.43 -8.10
CA ASP A 1011 7.59 -7.29 -8.84
C ASP A 1011 6.80 -6.10 -8.26
N PRO A 1012 6.70 -4.96 -8.97
CA PRO A 1012 6.08 -3.75 -8.43
C PRO A 1012 4.56 -3.87 -8.24
N THR A 1013 3.95 -4.97 -8.66
CA THR A 1013 2.54 -5.27 -8.39
C THR A 1013 2.33 -5.85 -6.98
N LEU A 1014 3.40 -6.24 -6.28
CA LEU A 1014 3.37 -6.85 -4.96
C LEU A 1014 3.94 -5.91 -3.89
N VAL A 1015 3.30 -5.92 -2.73
CA VAL A 1015 3.74 -5.20 -1.52
C VAL A 1015 3.61 -6.14 -0.33
N PHE A 1016 4.57 -6.13 0.60
CA PHE A 1016 4.36 -6.68 1.95
C PHE A 1016 4.61 -5.62 3.01
N GLY A 1017 4.08 -5.81 4.23
CA GLY A 1017 4.31 -4.87 5.33
C GLY A 1017 4.44 -5.53 6.68
N ILE A 1018 5.20 -4.86 7.56
CA ILE A 1018 5.40 -5.22 8.96
C ILE A 1018 5.51 -3.96 9.85
N PRO A 1019 5.02 -4.00 11.10
CA PRO A 1019 5.24 -2.93 12.07
C PRO A 1019 6.68 -2.98 12.60
N MET A 1020 7.40 -1.86 12.46
CA MET A 1020 8.79 -1.73 12.92
C MET A 1020 8.93 -0.96 14.23
N ILE A 1021 7.99 -0.06 14.51
CA ILE A 1021 8.02 0.77 15.71
C ILE A 1021 6.69 0.61 16.45
N ALA A 1022 6.74 0.20 17.70
CA ALA A 1022 5.59 0.27 18.59
C ALA A 1022 5.63 1.53 19.44
N THR A 1023 4.46 2.14 19.65
CA THR A 1023 4.32 3.13 20.70
C THR A 1023 4.20 2.44 22.05
N ILE A 1024 4.89 2.97 23.07
CA ILE A 1024 4.83 2.46 24.43
C ILE A 1024 3.89 3.35 25.24
N GLY A 1025 2.79 2.77 25.72
CA GLY A 1025 1.77 3.47 26.50
C GLY A 1025 2.14 3.65 27.97
N LYS A 1026 1.28 4.30 28.76
CA LYS A 1026 1.41 4.45 30.22
C LYS A 1026 1.43 3.10 30.96
N GLU A 1027 0.92 2.05 30.34
CA GLU A 1027 0.98 0.66 30.82
C GLU A 1027 2.40 0.07 30.74
N ASN A 1028 3.37 0.81 30.19
CA ASN A 1028 4.77 0.43 30.05
C ASN A 1028 4.97 -0.83 29.18
N ARG A 1029 4.12 -0.96 28.16
CA ARG A 1029 4.16 -2.00 27.12
C ARG A 1029 3.77 -1.40 25.76
N PRO A 1030 4.06 -2.09 24.65
CA PRO A 1030 3.48 -1.77 23.35
C PRO A 1030 1.96 -1.60 23.43
N THR A 1031 1.45 -0.57 22.75
CA THR A 1031 0.01 -0.34 22.58
C THR A 1031 -0.61 -1.22 21.49
N GLU A 1032 0.21 -1.95 20.74
CA GLU A 1032 -0.26 -3.05 19.90
C GLU A 1032 -1.01 -4.09 20.76
N ASN A 1033 -2.16 -4.54 20.25
CA ASN A 1033 -3.10 -5.43 20.94
C ASN A 1033 -3.65 -4.87 22.27
N LEU A 1034 -3.59 -3.55 22.50
CA LEU A 1034 -4.25 -2.87 23.62
C LEU A 1034 -5.52 -2.16 23.13
N GLN A 1035 -6.72 -2.70 23.41
CA GLN A 1035 -7.99 -2.06 23.02
C GLN A 1035 -8.28 -0.78 23.85
N VAL A 1036 -8.85 0.25 23.22
CA VAL A 1036 -9.33 1.46 23.91
C VAL A 1036 -10.86 1.45 24.00
N GLU A 1037 -11.35 1.42 25.24
CA GLU A 1037 -12.78 1.46 25.55
C GLU A 1037 -13.37 2.88 25.52
N PRO A 1038 -14.57 3.08 24.93
CA PRO A 1038 -15.32 4.32 25.09
C PRO A 1038 -15.73 4.53 26.54
N ASP A 1039 -15.93 5.79 26.93
CA ASP A 1039 -16.57 6.11 28.22
C ASP A 1039 -18.09 5.89 28.15
N ILE A 1040 -18.66 5.98 26.95
CA ILE A 1040 -20.06 5.68 26.67
C ILE A 1040 -20.13 4.75 25.45
N SER A 1041 -20.36 3.45 25.71
CA SER A 1041 -20.50 2.44 24.66
C SER A 1041 -21.89 2.52 24.01
N VAL A 1042 -21.92 2.66 22.69
CA VAL A 1042 -23.14 2.77 21.88
C VAL A 1042 -22.92 2.00 20.56
N PRO A 1043 -23.56 0.83 20.38
CA PRO A 1043 -23.51 0.13 19.09
C PRO A 1043 -24.32 0.91 18.04
N LEU A 1044 -23.94 0.78 16.77
CA LEU A 1044 -24.74 1.27 15.65
C LEU A 1044 -25.53 0.10 15.05
N THR A 1045 -26.82 0.02 15.34
CA THR A 1045 -27.67 -1.09 14.86
C THR A 1045 -27.91 -1.01 13.35
N TYR A 1046 -28.00 -2.17 12.69
CA TYR A 1046 -28.24 -2.26 11.24
C TYR A 1046 -29.53 -1.53 10.82
N GLU A 1047 -30.61 -1.76 11.56
CA GLU A 1047 -31.91 -1.15 11.33
C GLU A 1047 -31.84 0.37 11.43
N ALA A 1048 -31.11 0.91 12.41
CA ALA A 1048 -30.97 2.35 12.60
C ALA A 1048 -30.22 3.00 11.44
N PHE A 1049 -29.01 2.52 11.12
CA PHE A 1049 -28.20 3.19 10.10
C PHE A 1049 -28.76 3.01 8.68
N LEU A 1050 -29.44 1.89 8.39
CA LEU A 1050 -30.15 1.69 7.12
C LEU A 1050 -31.36 2.61 6.99
N ALA A 1051 -32.05 2.90 8.10
CA ALA A 1051 -33.16 3.85 8.17
C ALA A 1051 -32.72 5.33 8.31
N GLY A 1052 -31.42 5.61 8.25
CA GLY A 1052 -30.89 6.97 8.26
C GLY A 1052 -30.72 7.60 9.65
N LYS A 1053 -30.70 6.79 10.72
CA LYS A 1053 -30.44 7.22 12.10
C LYS A 1053 -29.02 6.84 12.53
N ASP A 1054 -28.37 7.73 13.28
CA ASP A 1054 -27.03 7.48 13.85
C ASP A 1054 -27.10 7.60 15.38
N GLU A 1055 -27.27 6.46 16.05
CA GLU A 1055 -27.46 6.40 17.51
C GLU A 1055 -26.20 6.84 18.29
N GLN A 1056 -25.02 6.63 17.71
CA GLN A 1056 -23.75 7.06 18.29
C GLN A 1056 -23.65 8.60 18.26
N LEU A 1057 -23.95 9.21 17.10
CA LEU A 1057 -23.95 10.67 16.97
C LEU A 1057 -25.04 11.32 17.83
N GLU A 1058 -26.25 10.76 17.86
CA GLU A 1058 -27.33 11.23 18.73
C GLU A 1058 -26.90 11.23 20.20
N THR A 1059 -26.21 10.19 20.64
CA THR A 1059 -25.70 10.09 22.02
C THR A 1059 -24.60 11.12 22.28
N ALA A 1060 -23.68 11.32 21.33
CA ALA A 1060 -22.65 12.35 21.44
C ALA A 1060 -23.25 13.76 21.56
N VAL A 1061 -24.29 14.09 20.77
CA VAL A 1061 -25.00 15.37 20.89
C VAL A 1061 -25.67 15.52 22.25
N LYS A 1062 -26.37 14.48 22.73
CA LYS A 1062 -27.01 14.48 24.06
C LYS A 1062 -25.99 14.72 25.16
N GLU A 1063 -24.82 14.09 25.09
CA GLU A 1063 -23.76 14.27 26.08
C GLU A 1063 -23.16 15.69 26.02
N MET A 1064 -22.89 16.23 24.84
CA MET A 1064 -22.38 17.62 24.72
C MET A 1064 -23.39 18.66 25.20
N LEU A 1065 -24.69 18.48 24.92
CA LEU A 1065 -25.75 19.33 25.48
C LEU A 1065 -25.84 19.23 27.00
N LYS A 1066 -25.46 18.10 27.59
CA LYS A 1066 -25.39 17.93 29.04
C LYS A 1066 -24.14 18.61 29.61
N THR A 1067 -23.00 18.57 28.91
CA THR A 1067 -21.73 19.18 29.35
C THR A 1067 -21.77 20.72 29.37
N ILE A 1068 -22.53 21.34 28.47
CA ILE A 1068 -22.64 22.82 28.38
C ILE A 1068 -23.73 23.43 29.28
N LYS A 1069 -24.53 22.60 29.97
CA LYS A 1069 -25.50 23.05 30.98
C LYS A 1069 -24.83 23.13 32.34
#